data_AF-A0AA35E111-F1
#
_entry.id   AF-A0AA35E111-F1
#
_cell.length_a   1.000
_cell.length_b   1.000
_cell.length_c   1.000
_cell.angle_alpha   90.00
_cell.angle_beta   90.00
_cell.angle_gamma   90.00
#
_symmetry.space_group_name_H-M   'P 1'
#
loop_
_entity.id
_entity.type
_entity.pdbx_description
1 polymer ?
#
loop_
_entity_poly.entity_id
_entity_poly.type
_entity_poly.pdbx_seq_one_letter_code
_entity_poly.pdbx_strand_id
1 'polypeptide(L)'
;MRHYLKNGRAWLWLLFVLNIAYLVYELAFNSRLVDASVARLSSGDIRALELEGRILSGIGLSLLLLRLITLKNKPTKLFIKQVTLAIAIGFPVMFFGQRILVDVLIDRTSAEQRMDAQHLLLMKRGLATNSLQLEGIVFDEEDLDSPHTRSFLSVLGLMTFVSPAFVDDLKAEAERIIHQVATNEASKELPESYQAYETLQGSIRSAWDAYKTISDNYWAAQQEISSHAEQAWLDVQEDLLSQWQDNQIEGSEEAFTRQVLTLQRSLATYFNARQRCESGRFRNECIVRVEEIYREEVVDNLGHYIAPTDWCYTPEVVTQNVRRGNRFVTEQRTVQRCEDLSYDHLNGKLATVLGAPASYEHFVASDDVAAQVRQAMLAQGIELPSDWRANDREGFLEAIIAEQSHEIGEQADQSMQQHLGASLPLDLNADAFIASQPIQDQLHEALQPRDQQMVITLDLTPEQFRDQILLPHYLAYAEAERQRLYDDAQLLANGQPREDEGKQYVRALIVPPIAMGFSLFFALVNAIGLAASVPVLMDSKRRWLPHVIKVGGLVVVVTIPMLSSAAVTQTATYRYFNEEFQRSMTTGGALFATWVIHTQPVIYSIGRFTSYFAPPLVSGHSNAIERPGDAKQESEATPGSAEEASVETLAEPAAPSSSPPAAQEDGSPMALPDDGRPLGVVHLDASTPLESQLATLHENMPHHAALIDVQQLSDGNWAIHRSPVITGEGTCLTNFSRAMDISRVNSLQWRAARHGDCGSDAIAKRPVSIPLAADFARVIQRNEDGIALWVHFQPTLLGEVNCHAVRREADQIADVLGAHRFTAAASTPQVLSCFARHERQYGLAYFGPEYGEPQAEGDSQLRRMSLADVQRLRERARGVGYRPQALTLSEAALEGIQGVLTKGDWLVVHQSHTNTGVFTFSQTHDLRYGVFGARQLPASTAGQTLDVIVTRNHE
;
A
#
# COMPACT_ATOMS: atom_id res chain seq x y z
N MET A 1 18.13 -93.63 -9.92
CA MET A 1 17.38 -93.06 -8.79
C MET A 1 17.04 -94.03 -7.64
N ARG A 2 16.67 -95.31 -7.87
CA ARG A 2 16.32 -96.26 -6.76
C ARG A 2 17.46 -96.58 -5.76
N HIS A 3 18.73 -96.41 -6.15
CA HIS A 3 19.87 -96.75 -5.28
C HIS A 3 20.32 -95.61 -4.34
N TYR A 4 19.93 -94.36 -4.59
CA TYR A 4 20.35 -93.18 -3.81
C TYR A 4 19.48 -92.93 -2.54
N LEU A 5 18.32 -93.58 -2.44
CA LEU A 5 17.34 -93.41 -1.36
C LEU A 5 17.59 -94.30 -0.12
N LYS A 6 18.66 -95.11 -0.09
CA LYS A 6 18.97 -95.99 1.07
C LYS A 6 19.70 -95.27 2.22
N ASN A 7 20.28 -94.10 1.97
CA ASN A 7 21.01 -93.35 2.99
C ASN A 7 20.15 -92.20 3.50
N GLY A 8 19.62 -92.31 4.73
CA GLY A 8 18.90 -91.23 5.40
C GLY A 8 19.68 -89.89 5.48
N ARG A 9 21.00 -89.93 5.28
CA ARG A 9 21.88 -88.76 5.16
C ARG A 9 21.67 -87.95 3.87
N ALA A 10 21.36 -88.57 2.73
CA ALA A 10 21.17 -87.85 1.47
C ALA A 10 19.93 -86.95 1.51
N TRP A 11 18.86 -87.43 2.15
CA TRP A 11 17.66 -86.64 2.43
C TRP A 11 17.92 -85.47 3.37
N LEU A 12 18.70 -85.69 4.43
CA LEU A 12 19.06 -84.61 5.36
C LEU A 12 19.91 -83.54 4.67
N TRP A 13 20.85 -83.93 3.79
CA TRP A 13 21.60 -82.97 2.97
C TRP A 13 20.70 -82.20 2.00
N LEU A 14 19.75 -82.87 1.34
CA LEU A 14 18.79 -82.21 0.46
C LEU A 14 17.93 -81.19 1.22
N LEU A 15 17.38 -81.57 2.37
CA LEU A 15 16.63 -80.64 3.23
C LEU A 15 17.50 -79.51 3.77
N PHE A 16 18.78 -79.77 4.06
CA PHE A 16 19.72 -78.75 4.52
C PHE A 16 19.96 -77.69 3.44
N VAL A 17 20.22 -78.10 2.20
CA VAL A 17 20.41 -77.18 1.07
C VAL A 17 19.14 -76.41 0.75
N LEU A 18 17.99 -77.08 0.70
CA LEU A 18 16.70 -76.42 0.47
C LEU A 18 16.37 -75.40 1.56
N ASN A 19 16.69 -75.70 2.81
CA ASN A 19 16.47 -74.78 3.93
C ASN A 19 17.43 -73.58 3.88
N ILE A 20 18.70 -73.75 3.47
CA ILE A 20 19.58 -72.60 3.22
C ILE A 20 19.01 -71.70 2.14
N ALA A 21 18.61 -72.26 1.00
CA ALA A 21 18.02 -71.49 -0.10
C ALA A 21 16.75 -70.75 0.37
N TYR A 22 15.87 -71.46 1.08
CA TYR A 22 14.68 -70.88 1.69
C TYR A 22 15.01 -69.72 2.64
N LEU A 23 15.96 -69.89 3.57
CA LEU A 23 16.35 -68.85 4.51
C LEU A 23 16.91 -67.61 3.82
N VAL A 24 17.70 -67.77 2.75
CA VAL A 24 18.21 -66.62 1.98
C VAL A 24 17.06 -65.84 1.35
N TYR A 25 16.07 -66.52 0.75
CA TYR A 25 14.89 -65.85 0.18
C TYR A 25 13.98 -65.24 1.25
N GLU A 26 13.75 -65.94 2.36
CA GLU A 26 12.88 -65.47 3.46
C GLU A 26 13.46 -64.23 4.15
N LEU A 27 14.77 -64.22 4.43
CA LEU A 27 15.45 -63.08 5.03
C LEU A 27 15.48 -61.87 4.07
N ALA A 28 15.71 -62.09 2.78
CA ALA A 28 15.64 -61.05 1.76
C ALA A 28 14.23 -60.45 1.61
N PHE A 29 13.20 -61.30 1.65
CA PHE A 29 11.80 -60.86 1.63
C PHE A 29 11.46 -60.05 2.90
N ASN A 30 11.92 -60.50 4.06
CA ASN A 30 11.68 -59.83 5.33
C ASN A 30 12.27 -58.40 5.36
N SER A 31 13.46 -58.17 4.80
CA SER A 31 14.00 -56.80 4.69
C SER A 31 13.23 -55.95 3.69
N ARG A 32 12.80 -56.53 2.56
CA ARG A 32 11.95 -55.81 1.58
C ARG A 32 10.62 -55.36 2.18
N LEU A 33 10.01 -56.16 3.06
CA LEU A 33 8.78 -55.77 3.76
C LEU A 33 8.99 -54.52 4.63
N VAL A 34 10.14 -54.42 5.30
CA VAL A 34 10.50 -53.23 6.09
C VAL A 34 10.73 -52.03 5.19
N ASP A 35 11.43 -52.19 4.08
CA ASP A 35 11.71 -51.10 3.14
C ASP A 35 10.45 -50.61 2.43
N ALA A 36 9.61 -51.56 2.00
CA ALA A 36 8.31 -51.31 1.39
C ALA A 36 7.38 -50.53 2.31
N SER A 37 7.47 -50.73 3.62
CA SER A 37 6.57 -50.06 4.56
C SER A 37 6.84 -48.56 4.71
N VAL A 38 8.04 -48.09 4.34
CA VAL A 38 8.47 -46.67 4.36
C VAL A 38 8.28 -46.03 2.97
N ALA A 39 8.28 -46.84 1.90
CA ALA A 39 8.06 -46.40 0.54
C ALA A 39 6.58 -46.18 0.19
N ARG A 40 6.30 -45.38 -0.86
CA ARG A 40 4.96 -45.21 -1.43
C ARG A 40 4.58 -46.48 -2.21
N LEU A 41 3.79 -47.36 -1.61
CA LEU A 41 3.36 -48.61 -2.25
C LEU A 41 2.13 -48.39 -3.14
N SER A 42 2.18 -48.89 -4.37
CA SER A 42 1.00 -49.03 -5.21
C SER A 42 0.14 -50.22 -4.75
N SER A 43 -1.12 -50.28 -5.19
CA SER A 43 -2.00 -51.43 -4.94
C SER A 43 -1.43 -52.73 -5.55
N GLY A 44 -0.66 -52.62 -6.64
CA GLY A 44 0.07 -53.73 -7.25
C GLY A 44 1.19 -54.26 -6.37
N ASP A 45 1.97 -53.37 -5.74
CA ASP A 45 3.09 -53.74 -4.87
C ASP A 45 2.61 -54.45 -3.60
N ILE A 46 1.52 -53.98 -3.00
CA ILE A 46 0.92 -54.62 -1.82
C ILE A 46 0.47 -56.05 -2.15
N ARG A 47 -0.18 -56.25 -3.30
CA ARG A 47 -0.61 -57.58 -3.74
C ARG A 47 0.55 -58.50 -4.08
N ALA A 48 1.63 -57.96 -4.67
CA ALA A 48 2.84 -58.72 -4.97
C ALA A 48 3.51 -59.21 -3.68
N LEU A 49 3.67 -58.33 -2.69
CA LEU A 49 4.23 -58.69 -1.37
C LEU A 49 3.35 -59.70 -0.63
N GLU A 50 2.01 -59.56 -0.71
CA GLU A 50 1.06 -60.50 -0.12
C GLU A 50 1.20 -61.89 -0.76
N LEU A 51 1.29 -61.96 -2.09
CA LEU A 51 1.46 -63.22 -2.83
C LEU A 51 2.81 -63.88 -2.52
N GLU A 52 3.89 -63.10 -2.55
CA GLU A 52 5.24 -63.60 -2.24
C GLU A 52 5.33 -64.13 -0.81
N GLY A 53 4.81 -63.38 0.17
CA GLY A 53 4.79 -63.80 1.57
C GLY A 53 4.01 -65.09 1.82
N ARG A 54 2.89 -65.27 1.11
CA ARG A 54 2.10 -66.53 1.15
C ARG A 54 2.85 -67.72 0.58
N ILE A 55 3.52 -67.54 -0.55
CA ILE A 55 4.31 -68.59 -1.20
C ILE A 55 5.43 -69.02 -0.26
N LEU A 56 6.19 -68.06 0.27
CA LEU A 56 7.30 -68.29 1.18
C LEU A 56 6.86 -68.95 2.49
N SER A 57 5.78 -68.46 3.12
CA SER A 57 5.21 -69.08 4.32
C SER A 57 4.73 -70.52 4.08
N GLY A 58 4.13 -70.79 2.91
CA GLY A 58 3.72 -72.14 2.50
C GLY A 58 4.91 -73.09 2.31
N ILE A 59 6.00 -72.61 1.72
CA ILE A 59 7.26 -73.35 1.60
C ILE A 59 7.86 -73.60 2.98
N GLY A 60 7.91 -72.58 3.84
CA GLY A 60 8.43 -72.64 5.20
C GLY A 60 7.74 -73.69 6.05
N LEU A 61 6.40 -73.71 6.07
CA LEU A 61 5.64 -74.73 6.79
C LEU A 61 5.85 -76.14 6.19
N SER A 62 5.91 -76.24 4.86
CA SER A 62 6.19 -77.51 4.19
C SER A 62 7.56 -78.08 4.56
N LEU A 63 8.60 -77.25 4.60
CA LEU A 63 9.96 -77.65 5.01
C LEU A 63 9.99 -78.11 6.47
N LEU A 64 9.27 -77.44 7.36
CA LEU A 64 9.15 -77.85 8.77
C LEU A 64 8.48 -79.21 8.91
N LEU A 65 7.39 -79.47 8.18
CA LEU A 65 6.72 -80.78 8.19
C LEU A 65 7.60 -81.88 7.58
N LEU A 66 8.29 -81.60 6.46
CA LEU A 66 9.21 -82.54 5.82
C LEU A 66 10.35 -82.96 6.74
N ARG A 67 10.78 -82.08 7.64
CA ARG A 67 11.81 -82.36 8.63
C ARG A 67 11.41 -83.41 9.67
N LEU A 68 10.11 -83.59 9.91
CA LEU A 68 9.60 -84.62 10.83
C LEU A 68 9.67 -86.03 10.21
N ILE A 69 9.91 -86.13 8.90
CA ILE A 69 9.93 -87.40 8.16
C ILE A 69 11.33 -88.01 8.19
N THR A 70 11.43 -89.23 8.75
CA THR A 70 12.66 -90.04 8.75
C THR A 70 12.61 -91.18 7.73
N LEU A 71 13.74 -91.49 7.07
CA LEU A 71 13.87 -92.61 6.12
C LEU A 71 14.17 -93.98 6.76
N LYS A 72 14.37 -94.03 8.08
CA LYS A 72 14.88 -95.23 8.75
C LYS A 72 13.85 -96.37 8.63
N ASN A 73 14.23 -97.45 7.93
CA ASN A 73 13.46 -98.69 7.72
C ASN A 73 12.08 -98.53 7.03
N LYS A 74 11.85 -97.47 6.24
CA LYS A 74 10.57 -97.27 5.53
C LYS A 74 10.62 -97.70 4.06
N PRO A 75 9.55 -98.31 3.52
CA PRO A 75 9.44 -98.57 2.09
C PRO A 75 9.30 -97.26 1.30
N THR A 76 9.95 -97.18 0.13
CA THR A 76 10.00 -95.95 -0.70
C THR A 76 8.62 -95.38 -1.02
N LYS A 77 7.60 -96.23 -1.23
CA LYS A 77 6.21 -95.80 -1.49
C LYS A 77 5.61 -95.05 -0.29
N LEU A 78 5.88 -95.49 0.94
CA LEU A 78 5.38 -94.83 2.15
C LEU A 78 6.11 -93.51 2.40
N PHE A 79 7.42 -93.46 2.14
CA PHE A 79 8.20 -92.22 2.23
C PHE A 79 7.69 -91.16 1.25
N ILE A 80 7.50 -91.51 -0.03
CA ILE A 80 6.96 -90.60 -1.04
C ILE A 80 5.56 -90.12 -0.62
N LYS A 81 4.67 -91.02 -0.17
CA LYS A 81 3.35 -90.64 0.34
C LYS A 81 3.43 -89.62 1.49
N GLN A 82 4.33 -89.81 2.46
CA GLN A 82 4.51 -88.89 3.58
C GLN A 82 5.05 -87.53 3.14
N VAL A 83 6.01 -87.50 2.21
CA VAL A 83 6.56 -86.26 1.64
C VAL A 83 5.49 -85.49 0.87
N THR A 84 4.76 -86.17 -0.02
CA THR A 84 3.66 -85.56 -0.78
C THR A 84 2.56 -85.06 0.14
N LEU A 85 2.19 -85.82 1.18
CA LEU A 85 1.18 -85.40 2.16
C LEU A 85 1.63 -84.18 2.96
N ALA A 86 2.89 -84.13 3.40
CA ALA A 86 3.43 -82.99 4.14
C ALA A 86 3.41 -81.70 3.31
N ILE A 87 3.75 -81.76 2.02
CA ILE A 87 3.68 -80.60 1.12
C ILE A 87 2.22 -80.24 0.79
N ALA A 88 1.38 -81.24 0.49
CA ALA A 88 -0.03 -81.06 0.15
C ALA A 88 -0.88 -80.54 1.32
N ILE A 89 -0.40 -80.69 2.57
CA ILE A 89 -1.01 -80.07 3.74
C ILE A 89 -0.32 -78.74 4.05
N GLY A 90 1.01 -78.74 4.18
CA GLY A 90 1.77 -77.58 4.63
C GLY A 90 1.59 -76.35 3.75
N PHE A 91 1.71 -76.50 2.43
CA PHE A 91 1.60 -75.36 1.53
C PHE A 91 0.17 -74.80 1.49
N PRO A 92 -0.91 -75.58 1.21
CA PRO A 92 -2.25 -75.03 1.13
C PRO A 92 -2.77 -74.47 2.46
N VAL A 93 -2.47 -75.13 3.59
CA VAL A 93 -2.89 -74.65 4.91
C VAL A 93 -2.34 -73.24 5.16
N MET A 94 -1.07 -73.00 4.85
CA MET A 94 -0.48 -71.68 5.10
C MET A 94 -0.88 -70.65 4.03
N PHE A 95 -0.86 -71.05 2.76
CA PHE A 95 -1.20 -70.17 1.63
C PHE A 95 -2.64 -69.65 1.72
N PHE A 96 -3.62 -70.53 1.93
CA PHE A 96 -5.02 -70.14 2.09
C PHE A 96 -5.34 -69.65 3.50
N GLY A 97 -4.65 -70.16 4.54
CA GLY A 97 -4.85 -69.73 5.92
C GLY A 97 -4.51 -68.25 6.12
N GLN A 98 -3.38 -67.79 5.60
CA GLN A 98 -3.03 -66.36 5.62
C GLN A 98 -4.02 -65.51 4.83
N ARG A 99 -4.58 -66.05 3.73
CA ARG A 99 -5.62 -65.38 2.96
C ARG A 99 -6.89 -65.15 3.74
N ILE A 100 -7.44 -66.23 4.26
CA ILE A 100 -8.67 -66.18 5.04
C ILE A 100 -8.49 -65.26 6.25
N LEU A 101 -7.32 -65.31 6.91
CA LEU A 101 -7.03 -64.43 8.04
C LEU A 101 -7.10 -62.94 7.65
N VAL A 102 -6.39 -62.55 6.59
CA VAL A 102 -6.33 -61.15 6.14
C VAL A 102 -7.70 -60.68 5.63
N ASP A 103 -8.35 -61.47 4.78
CA ASP A 103 -9.64 -61.11 4.20
C ASP A 103 -10.72 -60.95 5.31
N VAL A 104 -10.75 -61.85 6.31
CA VAL A 104 -11.68 -61.74 7.46
C VAL A 104 -11.41 -60.50 8.32
N LEU A 105 -10.13 -60.10 8.49
CA LEU A 105 -9.80 -58.87 9.22
C LEU A 105 -10.26 -57.62 8.46
N ILE A 106 -10.08 -57.59 7.14
CA ILE A 106 -10.46 -56.45 6.30
C ILE A 106 -11.99 -56.35 6.13
N ASP A 107 -12.67 -57.46 5.87
CA ASP A 107 -14.12 -57.46 5.61
C ASP A 107 -14.95 -57.09 6.85
N ARG A 108 -14.39 -57.21 8.06
CA ARG A 108 -15.03 -56.77 9.31
C ARG A 108 -14.92 -55.27 9.58
N THR A 109 -14.17 -54.53 8.76
CA THR A 109 -13.98 -53.09 8.98
C THR A 109 -15.22 -52.27 8.63
N SER A 110 -15.54 -51.28 9.47
CA SER A 110 -16.59 -50.29 9.20
C SER A 110 -16.13 -49.26 8.16
N ALA A 111 -17.07 -48.46 7.64
CA ALA A 111 -16.77 -47.34 6.75
C ALA A 111 -15.83 -46.33 7.42
N GLU A 112 -16.11 -46.00 8.68
CA GLU A 112 -15.28 -45.09 9.49
C GLU A 112 -13.86 -45.63 9.66
N GLN A 113 -13.69 -46.92 9.97
CA GLN A 113 -12.36 -47.51 10.07
C GLN A 113 -11.59 -47.44 8.74
N ARG A 114 -12.26 -47.54 7.59
CA ARG A 114 -11.60 -47.42 6.28
C ARG A 114 -11.15 -45.99 5.98
N MET A 115 -11.93 -45.00 6.40
CA MET A 115 -11.53 -43.58 6.38
C MET A 115 -10.35 -43.34 7.32
N ASP A 116 -10.41 -43.84 8.55
CA ASP A 116 -9.31 -43.72 9.52
C ASP A 116 -8.02 -44.35 8.97
N ALA A 117 -8.13 -45.49 8.28
CA ALA A 117 -6.99 -46.12 7.62
C ALA A 117 -6.36 -45.23 6.53
N GLN A 118 -7.17 -44.47 5.80
CA GLN A 118 -6.67 -43.50 4.82
C GLN A 118 -5.88 -42.37 5.50
N HIS A 119 -6.42 -41.79 6.58
CA HIS A 119 -5.75 -40.73 7.34
C HIS A 119 -4.45 -41.22 8.00
N LEU A 120 -4.47 -42.42 8.59
CA LEU A 120 -3.29 -43.04 9.18
C LEU A 120 -2.19 -43.33 8.15
N LEU A 121 -2.56 -43.65 6.91
CA LEU A 121 -1.60 -43.84 5.82
C LEU A 121 -0.93 -42.52 5.42
N LEU A 122 -1.68 -41.41 5.38
CA LEU A 122 -1.14 -40.08 5.13
C LEU A 122 -0.21 -39.64 6.26
N MET A 123 -0.61 -39.83 7.52
CA MET A 123 0.24 -39.56 8.68
C MET A 123 1.53 -40.39 8.62
N LYS A 124 1.42 -41.69 8.36
CA LYS A 124 2.58 -42.58 8.22
C LYS A 124 3.53 -42.09 7.12
N ARG A 125 2.99 -41.59 6.00
CA ARG A 125 3.78 -40.97 4.93
C ARG A 125 4.45 -39.67 5.40
N GLY A 126 3.74 -38.84 6.15
CA GLY A 126 4.29 -37.62 6.73
C GLY A 126 5.52 -37.89 7.60
N LEU A 127 5.43 -38.92 8.45
CA LEU A 127 6.53 -39.38 9.30
C LEU A 127 7.69 -39.97 8.50
N ALA A 128 7.40 -40.75 7.47
CA ALA A 128 8.41 -41.35 6.60
C ALA A 128 9.19 -40.34 5.75
N THR A 129 8.58 -39.19 5.45
CA THR A 129 9.17 -38.11 4.61
C THR A 129 9.70 -36.94 5.43
N ASN A 130 9.69 -37.04 6.76
CA ASN A 130 10.04 -35.96 7.69
C ASN A 130 9.23 -34.66 7.51
N SER A 131 8.06 -34.71 6.85
CA SER A 131 7.14 -33.56 6.75
C SER A 131 6.31 -33.40 8.03
N LEU A 132 6.12 -34.50 8.78
CA LEU A 132 5.49 -34.53 10.09
C LEU A 132 6.49 -35.03 11.14
N GLN A 133 6.72 -34.23 12.20
CA GLN A 133 7.52 -34.63 13.36
C GLN A 133 6.61 -34.79 14.58
N LEU A 134 6.72 -35.94 15.26
CA LEU A 134 5.99 -36.17 16.50
C LEU A 134 6.77 -35.60 17.67
N GLU A 135 6.09 -34.88 18.55
CA GLU A 135 6.67 -34.35 19.77
C GLU A 135 7.26 -35.51 20.61
N GLY A 136 8.56 -35.43 20.92
CA GLY A 136 9.30 -36.48 21.62
C GLY A 136 9.99 -37.54 20.73
N ILE A 137 9.86 -37.46 19.40
CA ILE A 137 10.74 -38.18 18.46
C ILE A 137 11.30 -37.19 17.43
N VAL A 138 12.52 -36.70 17.66
CA VAL A 138 13.29 -36.00 16.64
C VAL A 138 13.91 -37.07 15.76
N PHE A 139 13.54 -37.11 14.49
CA PHE A 139 14.21 -37.94 13.49
C PHE A 139 15.13 -37.05 12.67
N ASP A 140 16.44 -37.15 12.90
CA ASP A 140 17.40 -36.65 11.93
C ASP A 140 17.32 -37.53 10.65
N GLU A 141 17.69 -37.01 9.48
CA GLU A 141 17.65 -37.78 8.23
C GLU A 141 18.45 -39.09 8.32
N GLU A 142 19.53 -39.10 9.11
CA GLU A 142 20.34 -40.29 9.41
C GLU A 142 19.61 -41.33 10.28
N ASP A 143 18.66 -40.90 11.13
CA ASP A 143 17.90 -41.79 12.03
C ASP A 143 16.70 -42.46 11.34
N LEU A 144 16.19 -41.87 10.25
CA LEU A 144 15.12 -42.45 9.43
C LEU A 144 15.56 -43.72 8.68
N ASP A 145 16.83 -43.83 8.29
CA ASP A 145 17.37 -45.05 7.67
C ASP A 145 17.70 -46.15 8.69
N SER A 146 17.60 -45.86 10.00
CA SER A 146 17.97 -46.83 11.03
C SER A 146 17.04 -48.06 11.00
N PRO A 147 17.57 -49.28 11.21
CA PRO A 147 16.77 -50.50 11.26
C PRO A 147 15.64 -50.45 12.29
N HIS A 148 15.86 -49.73 13.39
CA HIS A 148 14.88 -49.57 14.46
C HIS A 148 13.72 -48.67 14.05
N THR A 149 14.00 -47.50 13.46
CA THR A 149 12.96 -46.58 12.98
C THR A 149 12.13 -47.21 11.88
N ARG A 150 12.75 -47.86 10.88
CA ARG A 150 12.01 -48.54 9.80
C ARG A 150 11.13 -49.68 10.31
N SER A 151 11.62 -50.47 11.27
CA SER A 151 10.83 -51.54 11.90
C SER A 151 9.66 -50.99 12.69
N PHE A 152 9.85 -49.88 13.41
CA PHE A 152 8.80 -49.19 14.13
C PHE A 152 7.73 -48.62 13.17
N LEU A 153 8.13 -47.85 12.15
CA LEU A 153 7.21 -47.30 11.13
C LEU A 153 6.43 -48.41 10.39
N SER A 154 7.05 -49.58 10.22
CA SER A 154 6.39 -50.75 9.62
C SER A 154 5.17 -51.20 10.42
N VAL A 155 5.30 -51.25 11.75
CA VAL A 155 4.28 -51.75 12.68
C VAL A 155 3.34 -50.64 13.17
N LEU A 156 3.79 -49.39 13.15
CA LEU A 156 3.06 -48.21 13.60
C LEU A 156 1.66 -48.13 12.98
N GLY A 157 1.54 -48.35 11.67
CA GLY A 157 0.26 -48.29 10.96
C GLY A 157 -0.79 -49.29 11.48
N LEU A 158 -0.37 -50.48 11.89
CA LEU A 158 -1.27 -51.45 12.52
C LEU A 158 -1.58 -51.03 13.96
N MET A 159 -0.58 -50.54 14.70
CA MET A 159 -0.76 -50.14 16.11
C MET A 159 -1.75 -49.00 16.27
N THR A 160 -1.68 -48.02 15.37
CA THR A 160 -2.58 -46.87 15.35
C THR A 160 -3.97 -47.25 14.85
N PHE A 161 -4.06 -48.10 13.83
CA PHE A 161 -5.33 -48.55 13.27
C PHE A 161 -6.21 -49.31 14.27
N VAL A 162 -5.61 -50.12 15.14
CA VAL A 162 -6.37 -50.88 16.14
C VAL A 162 -6.66 -50.09 17.42
N SER A 163 -6.20 -48.85 17.54
CA SER A 163 -6.39 -47.98 18.71
C SER A 163 -7.38 -46.85 18.40
N PRO A 164 -8.65 -46.94 18.83
CA PRO A 164 -9.64 -45.89 18.60
C PRO A 164 -9.26 -44.57 19.27
N ALA A 165 -8.77 -44.62 20.52
CA ALA A 165 -8.39 -43.43 21.28
C ALA A 165 -7.31 -42.60 20.56
N PHE A 166 -6.35 -43.26 19.92
CA PHE A 166 -5.34 -42.56 19.14
C PHE A 166 -5.91 -41.88 17.89
N VAL A 167 -6.83 -42.56 17.20
CA VAL A 167 -7.46 -41.97 16.00
C VAL A 167 -8.27 -40.73 16.39
N ASP A 168 -8.95 -40.77 17.54
CA ASP A 168 -9.70 -39.64 18.07
C ASP A 168 -8.76 -38.48 18.48
N ASP A 169 -7.65 -38.79 19.18
CA ASP A 169 -6.61 -37.81 19.51
C ASP A 169 -5.98 -37.20 18.24
N LEU A 170 -5.72 -38.01 17.21
CA LEU A 170 -5.18 -37.56 15.92
C LEU A 170 -6.16 -36.65 15.18
N LYS A 171 -7.46 -36.98 15.20
CA LYS A 171 -8.53 -36.14 14.63
C LYS A 171 -8.63 -34.82 15.38
N ALA A 172 -8.51 -34.82 16.71
CA ALA A 172 -8.52 -33.62 17.54
C ALA A 172 -7.30 -32.72 17.26
N GLU A 173 -6.13 -33.31 16.98
CA GLU A 173 -4.89 -32.58 16.70
C GLU A 173 -4.65 -32.29 15.21
N ALA A 174 -5.58 -32.69 14.34
CA ALA A 174 -5.40 -32.62 12.89
C ALA A 174 -5.09 -31.20 12.39
N GLU A 175 -5.71 -30.18 13.00
CA GLU A 175 -5.49 -28.77 12.64
C GLU A 175 -4.06 -28.31 12.96
N ARG A 176 -3.54 -28.64 14.16
CA ARG A 176 -2.15 -28.33 14.51
C ARG A 176 -1.17 -29.06 13.60
N ILE A 177 -1.46 -30.33 13.28
CA ILE A 177 -0.64 -31.15 12.37
C ILE A 177 -0.61 -30.52 10.98
N ILE A 178 -1.76 -30.13 10.44
CA ILE A 178 -1.86 -29.44 9.15
C ILE A 178 -1.04 -28.17 9.14
N HIS A 179 -1.18 -27.34 10.18
CA HIS A 179 -0.42 -26.12 10.29
C HIS A 179 1.08 -26.39 10.33
N GLN A 180 1.54 -27.37 11.11
CA GLN A 180 2.96 -27.70 11.24
C GLN A 180 3.54 -28.25 9.93
N VAL A 181 2.80 -29.12 9.22
CA VAL A 181 3.19 -29.60 7.89
C VAL A 181 3.26 -28.44 6.91
N ALA A 182 2.25 -27.56 6.87
CA ALA A 182 2.23 -26.40 5.99
C ALA A 182 3.40 -25.45 6.27
N THR A 183 3.73 -25.20 7.55
CA THR A 183 4.90 -24.40 7.95
C THR A 183 6.21 -25.06 7.51
N ASN A 184 6.34 -26.38 7.65
CA ASN A 184 7.53 -27.10 7.23
C ASN A 184 7.71 -27.07 5.72
N GLU A 185 6.65 -27.30 4.93
CA GLU A 185 6.71 -27.23 3.47
C GLU A 185 7.00 -25.80 2.99
N ALA A 186 6.34 -24.79 3.56
CA ALA A 186 6.66 -23.38 3.29
C ALA A 186 8.13 -23.04 3.63
N SER A 187 8.66 -23.60 4.72
CA SER A 187 10.06 -23.40 5.11
C SER A 187 11.06 -24.11 4.20
N LYS A 188 10.68 -25.25 3.59
CA LYS A 188 11.50 -25.96 2.61
C LYS A 188 11.60 -25.20 1.29
N GLU A 189 10.50 -24.59 0.84
CA GLU A 189 10.47 -23.80 -0.40
C GLU A 189 11.10 -22.41 -0.21
N LEU A 190 11.10 -21.89 1.02
CA LEU A 190 11.55 -20.54 1.35
C LEU A 190 12.88 -20.12 0.68
N PRO A 191 13.98 -20.91 0.66
CA PRO A 191 15.23 -20.45 0.08
C PRO A 191 15.14 -20.09 -1.41
N GLU A 192 14.42 -20.89 -2.21
CA GLU A 192 14.26 -20.67 -3.65
C GLU A 192 13.30 -19.51 -3.93
N SER A 193 12.14 -19.52 -3.29
CA SER A 193 11.10 -18.50 -3.51
C SER A 193 11.51 -17.13 -2.94
N TYR A 194 12.28 -17.09 -1.84
CA TYR A 194 12.82 -15.85 -1.32
C TYR A 194 13.92 -15.27 -2.22
N GLN A 195 14.75 -16.10 -2.84
CA GLN A 195 15.75 -15.63 -3.81
C GLN A 195 15.08 -15.00 -5.06
N ALA A 196 13.96 -15.57 -5.51
CA ALA A 196 13.14 -14.98 -6.57
C ALA A 196 12.56 -13.62 -6.13
N TYR A 197 12.06 -13.53 -4.89
CA TYR A 197 11.60 -12.27 -4.30
C TYR A 197 12.70 -11.21 -4.19
N GLU A 198 13.93 -11.57 -3.80
CA GLU A 198 15.08 -10.63 -3.78
C GLU A 198 15.40 -10.10 -5.19
N THR A 199 15.29 -10.96 -6.20
CA THR A 199 15.47 -10.55 -7.61
C THR A 199 14.39 -9.55 -8.04
N LEU A 200 13.14 -9.82 -7.64
CA LEU A 200 11.99 -8.93 -7.88
C LEU A 200 12.19 -7.59 -7.16
N GLN A 201 12.62 -7.58 -5.90
CA GLN A 201 12.97 -6.35 -5.17
C GLN A 201 13.99 -5.51 -5.95
N GLY A 202 15.02 -6.15 -6.51
CA GLY A 202 16.02 -5.48 -7.36
C GLY A 202 15.40 -4.79 -8.57
N SER A 203 14.47 -5.47 -9.26
CA SER A 203 13.76 -4.91 -10.41
C SER A 203 12.87 -3.71 -10.04
N ILE A 204 12.13 -3.79 -8.92
CA ILE A 204 11.26 -2.70 -8.46
C ILE A 204 12.09 -1.50 -7.97
N ARG A 205 13.26 -1.74 -7.34
CA ARG A 205 14.20 -0.65 -7.00
C ARG A 205 14.70 0.07 -8.26
N SER A 206 15.02 -0.66 -9.32
CA SER A 206 15.38 -0.05 -10.60
C SER A 206 14.23 0.74 -11.22
N ALA A 207 12.99 0.26 -11.07
CA ALA A 207 11.80 0.98 -11.51
C ALA A 207 11.60 2.27 -10.70
N TRP A 208 11.81 2.23 -9.38
CA TRP A 208 11.80 3.42 -8.52
C TRP A 208 12.85 4.46 -8.94
N ASP A 209 14.08 4.04 -9.24
CA ASP A 209 15.13 4.96 -9.69
C ASP A 209 14.79 5.62 -11.04
N ALA A 210 14.19 4.85 -11.96
CA ALA A 210 13.68 5.38 -13.23
C ALA A 210 12.54 6.38 -13.01
N TYR A 211 11.54 6.03 -12.19
CA TYR A 211 10.44 6.89 -11.82
C TYR A 211 10.94 8.21 -11.21
N LYS A 212 11.84 8.13 -10.23
CA LYS A 212 12.42 9.30 -9.58
C LYS A 212 13.13 10.20 -10.57
N THR A 213 13.91 9.63 -11.50
CA THR A 213 14.59 10.41 -12.54
C THR A 213 13.60 11.14 -13.44
N ILE A 214 12.51 10.48 -13.85
CA ILE A 214 11.46 11.09 -14.67
C ILE A 214 10.77 12.24 -13.91
N SER A 215 10.39 12.00 -12.65
CA SER A 215 9.80 13.00 -11.77
C SER A 215 10.72 14.20 -11.55
N ASP A 216 11.98 13.98 -11.20
CA ASP A 216 12.96 15.04 -10.96
C ASP A 216 13.17 15.89 -12.22
N ASN A 217 13.24 15.26 -13.40
CA ASN A 217 13.35 15.97 -14.69
C ASN A 217 12.10 16.80 -14.99
N TYR A 218 10.90 16.28 -14.74
CA TYR A 218 9.64 17.00 -14.92
C TYR A 218 9.60 18.26 -14.03
N TRP A 219 9.92 18.13 -12.74
CA TRP A 219 9.88 19.27 -11.82
C TRP A 219 10.97 20.29 -12.09
N ALA A 220 12.15 19.86 -12.54
CA ALA A 220 13.20 20.77 -13.01
C ALA A 220 12.74 21.56 -14.25
N ALA A 221 12.14 20.89 -15.25
CA ALA A 221 11.59 21.55 -16.43
C ALA A 221 10.45 22.53 -16.06
N GLN A 222 9.57 22.16 -15.13
CA GLN A 222 8.48 23.01 -14.65
C GLN A 222 8.98 24.33 -14.04
N GLN A 223 10.11 24.30 -13.34
CA GLN A 223 10.74 25.49 -12.79
C GLN A 223 11.31 26.39 -13.90
N GLU A 224 11.91 25.80 -14.93
CA GLU A 224 12.42 26.54 -16.09
C GLU A 224 11.29 27.20 -16.90
N ILE A 225 10.16 26.51 -17.11
CA ILE A 225 8.96 27.04 -17.79
C ILE A 225 8.48 28.33 -17.13
N SER A 226 8.41 28.35 -15.79
CA SER A 226 7.97 29.54 -15.06
C SER A 226 8.91 30.74 -15.28
N SER A 227 10.21 30.49 -15.29
CA SER A 227 11.21 31.53 -15.57
C SER A 227 11.18 32.01 -17.02
N HIS A 228 10.89 31.10 -17.96
CA HIS A 228 10.77 31.41 -19.38
C HIS A 228 9.51 32.22 -19.68
N ALA A 229 8.36 31.89 -19.07
CA ALA A 229 7.12 32.64 -19.21
C ALA A 229 7.28 34.09 -18.73
N GLU A 230 7.99 34.31 -17.62
CA GLU A 230 8.33 35.65 -17.12
C GLU A 230 9.20 36.45 -18.10
N GLN A 231 10.21 35.81 -18.68
CA GLN A 231 11.06 36.44 -19.69
C GLN A 231 10.27 36.78 -20.95
N ALA A 232 9.44 35.86 -21.44
CA ALA A 232 8.58 36.09 -22.59
C ALA A 232 7.61 37.26 -22.34
N TRP A 233 7.08 37.40 -21.11
CA TRP A 233 6.27 38.55 -20.74
C TRP A 233 7.05 39.86 -20.79
N LEU A 234 8.27 39.88 -20.24
CA LEU A 234 9.14 41.06 -20.27
C LEU A 234 9.50 41.45 -21.71
N ASP A 235 9.81 40.49 -22.57
CA ASP A 235 10.14 40.72 -23.98
C ASP A 235 8.94 41.32 -24.74
N VAL A 236 7.73 40.80 -24.52
CA VAL A 236 6.50 41.37 -25.08
C VAL A 236 6.28 42.80 -24.59
N GLN A 237 6.45 43.08 -23.30
CA GLN A 237 6.29 44.43 -22.76
C GLN A 237 7.35 45.41 -23.28
N GLU A 238 8.59 44.95 -23.46
CA GLU A 238 9.67 45.77 -24.03
C GLU A 238 9.41 46.12 -25.50
N ASP A 239 8.94 45.16 -26.29
CA ASP A 239 8.52 45.37 -27.68
C ASP A 239 7.35 46.36 -27.77
N LEU A 240 6.32 46.17 -26.95
CA LEU A 240 5.17 47.10 -26.90
C LEU A 240 5.56 48.50 -26.45
N LEU A 241 6.47 48.63 -25.48
CA LEU A 241 6.98 49.92 -25.04
C LEU A 241 7.76 50.62 -26.17
N SER A 242 8.59 49.88 -26.92
CA SER A 242 9.30 50.42 -28.09
C SER A 242 8.31 50.90 -29.15
N GLN A 243 7.30 50.09 -29.49
CA GLN A 243 6.26 50.47 -30.46
C GLN A 243 5.48 51.72 -30.01
N TRP A 244 5.17 51.84 -28.71
CA TRP A 244 4.54 53.04 -28.17
C TRP A 244 5.46 54.26 -28.26
N GLN A 245 6.75 54.12 -27.96
CA GLN A 245 7.74 55.20 -28.07
C GLN A 245 7.92 55.66 -29.52
N ASP A 246 8.02 54.74 -30.48
CA ASP A 246 8.16 55.06 -31.90
C ASP A 246 6.94 55.80 -32.44
N ASN A 247 5.73 55.44 -32.00
CA ASN A 247 4.48 56.13 -32.35
C ASN A 247 4.35 57.53 -31.73
N GLN A 248 5.05 57.84 -30.62
CA GLN A 248 5.05 59.16 -29.99
C GLN A 248 6.02 60.16 -30.66
N ILE A 249 7.04 59.68 -31.39
CA ILE A 249 8.05 60.54 -32.04
C ILE A 249 7.46 61.40 -33.18
N GLU A 250 6.27 61.05 -33.72
CA GLU A 250 5.58 61.86 -34.73
C GLU A 250 4.78 63.07 -34.18
N GLY A 251 4.60 63.22 -32.86
CA GLY A 251 3.89 64.37 -32.28
C GLY A 251 4.38 64.70 -30.86
N SER A 252 5.24 65.71 -30.71
CA SER A 252 5.88 66.00 -29.42
C SER A 252 4.88 66.23 -28.28
N GLU A 253 5.16 65.65 -27.10
CA GLU A 253 4.41 65.87 -25.85
C GLU A 253 4.20 67.37 -25.56
N GLU A 254 5.17 68.20 -25.92
CA GLU A 254 5.05 69.66 -25.86
C GLU A 254 4.00 70.24 -26.82
N ALA A 255 3.84 69.68 -28.02
CA ALA A 255 2.81 70.11 -28.97
C ALA A 255 1.42 69.72 -28.46
N PHE A 256 1.25 68.49 -27.95
CA PHE A 256 -0.01 68.05 -27.37
C PHE A 256 -0.38 68.85 -26.12
N THR A 257 0.58 69.06 -25.21
CA THR A 257 0.41 69.92 -24.03
C THR A 257 0.03 71.35 -24.44
N ARG A 258 0.68 71.89 -25.49
CA ARG A 258 0.31 73.21 -26.06
C ARG A 258 -1.11 73.22 -26.61
N GLN A 259 -1.57 72.14 -27.26
CA GLN A 259 -2.93 72.02 -27.76
C GLN A 259 -3.95 72.02 -26.62
N VAL A 260 -3.72 71.22 -25.56
CA VAL A 260 -4.58 71.17 -24.36
C VAL A 260 -4.66 72.54 -23.68
N LEU A 261 -3.52 73.20 -23.46
CA LEU A 261 -3.48 74.52 -22.82
C LEU A 261 -4.12 75.62 -23.68
N THR A 262 -3.97 75.54 -25.01
CA THR A 262 -4.61 76.48 -25.94
C THR A 262 -6.12 76.28 -25.94
N LEU A 263 -6.58 75.02 -25.95
CA LEU A 263 -7.99 74.66 -25.85
C LEU A 263 -8.61 75.09 -24.51
N GLN A 264 -7.89 74.89 -23.40
CA GLN A 264 -8.34 75.33 -22.08
C GLN A 264 -8.55 76.85 -22.05
N ARG A 265 -7.64 77.61 -22.65
CA ARG A 265 -7.74 79.06 -22.76
C ARG A 265 -8.89 79.50 -23.68
N SER A 266 -9.06 78.85 -24.83
CA SER A 266 -10.13 79.21 -25.79
C SER A 266 -11.52 78.91 -25.20
N LEU A 267 -11.69 77.79 -24.50
CA LEU A 267 -12.93 77.44 -23.81
C LEU A 267 -13.25 78.41 -22.67
N ALA A 268 -12.27 78.74 -21.83
CA ALA A 268 -12.45 79.72 -20.76
C ALA A 268 -12.83 81.10 -21.32
N THR A 269 -12.22 81.51 -22.43
CA THR A 269 -12.54 82.77 -23.12
C THR A 269 -13.94 82.74 -23.71
N TYR A 270 -14.31 81.64 -24.37
CA TYR A 270 -15.63 81.43 -24.97
C TYR A 270 -16.75 81.55 -23.93
N PHE A 271 -16.69 80.78 -22.82
CA PHE A 271 -17.76 80.77 -21.83
C PHE A 271 -17.91 82.13 -21.13
N ASN A 272 -16.80 82.80 -20.80
CA ASN A 272 -16.81 84.14 -20.22
C ASN A 272 -17.37 85.20 -21.19
N ALA A 273 -16.96 85.18 -22.46
CA ALA A 273 -17.47 86.10 -23.48
C ALA A 273 -18.95 85.87 -23.76
N ARG A 274 -19.37 84.60 -23.81
CA ARG A 274 -20.76 84.20 -24.02
C ARG A 274 -21.66 84.70 -22.89
N GLN A 275 -21.23 84.57 -21.63
CA GLN A 275 -21.97 85.09 -20.48
C GLN A 275 -22.14 86.62 -20.55
N ARG A 276 -21.11 87.36 -20.99
CA ARG A 276 -21.21 88.82 -21.14
C ARG A 276 -22.19 89.23 -22.24
N CYS A 277 -22.28 88.46 -23.32
CA CYS A 277 -23.24 88.72 -24.41
C CYS A 277 -24.71 88.65 -23.96
N GLU A 278 -25.04 87.86 -22.94
CA GLU A 278 -26.42 87.72 -22.45
C GLU A 278 -27.01 89.03 -21.88
N SER A 279 -26.16 89.99 -21.49
CA SER A 279 -26.57 91.29 -20.92
C SER A 279 -26.53 92.46 -21.91
N GLY A 280 -26.13 92.23 -23.17
CA GLY A 280 -25.84 93.28 -24.15
C GLY A 280 -27.00 93.67 -25.08
N ARG A 281 -26.99 94.93 -25.56
CA ARG A 281 -27.96 95.46 -26.56
C ARG A 281 -27.92 94.73 -27.91
N PHE A 282 -26.79 94.10 -28.25
CA PHE A 282 -26.52 93.37 -29.49
C PHE A 282 -26.29 91.87 -29.21
N ARG A 283 -27.17 91.27 -28.41
CA ARG A 283 -27.03 89.90 -27.91
C ARG A 283 -26.77 88.88 -29.01
N ASN A 284 -27.57 88.91 -30.09
CA ASN A 284 -27.47 87.92 -31.16
C ASN A 284 -26.19 88.09 -31.99
N GLU A 285 -25.81 89.32 -32.37
CA GLU A 285 -24.56 89.54 -33.10
C GLU A 285 -23.33 89.21 -32.25
N CYS A 286 -23.37 89.51 -30.94
CA CYS A 286 -22.32 89.16 -29.98
C CYS A 286 -22.13 87.64 -29.88
N ILE A 287 -23.24 86.90 -29.76
CA ILE A 287 -23.26 85.43 -29.69
C ILE A 287 -22.65 84.79 -30.93
N VAL A 288 -23.08 85.22 -32.13
CA VAL A 288 -22.56 84.69 -33.40
C VAL A 288 -21.07 84.95 -33.49
N ARG A 289 -20.61 86.15 -33.12
CA ARG A 289 -19.19 86.49 -33.18
C ARG A 289 -18.32 85.67 -32.22
N VAL A 290 -18.82 85.40 -31.01
CA VAL A 290 -18.12 84.56 -30.03
C VAL A 290 -18.05 83.10 -30.49
N GLU A 291 -19.11 82.58 -31.14
CA GLU A 291 -19.10 81.25 -31.74
C GLU A 291 -18.17 81.12 -32.95
N GLU A 292 -18.09 82.15 -33.80
CA GLU A 292 -17.13 82.21 -34.91
C GLU A 292 -15.68 82.17 -34.41
N ILE A 293 -15.33 83.01 -33.42
CA ILE A 293 -13.98 83.07 -32.86
C ILE A 293 -13.56 81.71 -32.29
N TYR A 294 -14.44 81.08 -31.51
CA TYR A 294 -14.15 79.74 -30.97
C TYR A 294 -14.03 78.69 -32.06
N ARG A 295 -14.90 78.74 -33.08
CA ARG A 295 -14.83 77.81 -34.22
C ARG A 295 -13.50 77.92 -34.95
N GLU A 296 -13.04 79.13 -35.25
CA GLU A 296 -11.74 79.37 -35.89
C GLU A 296 -10.60 78.84 -35.01
N GLU A 297 -10.55 79.22 -33.72
CA GLU A 297 -9.49 78.80 -32.80
C GLU A 297 -9.43 77.27 -32.59
N VAL A 298 -10.57 76.59 -32.53
CA VAL A 298 -10.62 75.14 -32.33
C VAL A 298 -10.35 74.37 -33.61
N VAL A 299 -10.84 74.84 -34.76
CA VAL A 299 -10.53 74.19 -36.05
C VAL A 299 -9.06 74.37 -36.41
N ASP A 300 -8.46 75.53 -36.13
CA ASP A 300 -7.02 75.74 -36.36
C ASP A 300 -6.14 74.88 -35.44
N ASN A 301 -6.61 74.60 -34.21
CA ASN A 301 -5.88 73.82 -33.23
C ASN A 301 -6.07 72.29 -33.39
N LEU A 302 -7.29 71.84 -33.72
CA LEU A 302 -7.69 70.41 -33.74
C LEU A 302 -8.00 69.86 -35.15
N GLY A 303 -8.03 70.71 -36.18
CA GLY A 303 -8.39 70.34 -37.56
C GLY A 303 -9.88 70.10 -37.81
N HIS A 304 -10.71 70.05 -36.76
CA HIS A 304 -12.16 69.85 -36.87
C HIS A 304 -12.91 70.56 -35.74
N TYR A 305 -14.19 70.84 -35.95
CA TYR A 305 -15.03 71.58 -35.00
C TYR A 305 -15.70 70.64 -34.01
N ILE A 306 -15.58 70.96 -32.72
CA ILE A 306 -16.31 70.32 -31.61
C ILE A 306 -17.10 71.40 -30.90
N ALA A 307 -18.36 71.14 -30.51
CA ALA A 307 -19.16 72.16 -29.87
C ALA A 307 -18.60 72.49 -28.47
N PRO A 308 -18.63 73.77 -28.03
CA PRO A 308 -18.11 74.18 -26.71
C PRO A 308 -18.69 73.36 -25.55
N THR A 309 -19.99 73.06 -25.61
CA THR A 309 -20.71 72.27 -24.60
C THR A 309 -20.25 70.82 -24.54
N ASP A 310 -19.74 70.29 -25.65
CA ASP A 310 -19.25 68.93 -25.70
C ASP A 310 -17.96 68.77 -24.91
N TRP A 311 -17.24 69.84 -24.58
CA TRP A 311 -16.06 69.83 -23.71
C TRP A 311 -16.38 69.81 -22.22
N CYS A 312 -17.59 70.23 -21.84
CA CYS A 312 -17.99 70.34 -20.44
C CYS A 312 -18.00 69.01 -19.67
N TYR A 313 -18.10 69.09 -18.35
CA TYR A 313 -18.35 67.91 -17.52
C TYR A 313 -19.69 67.26 -17.89
N THR A 314 -19.88 66.01 -17.47
CA THR A 314 -21.14 65.30 -17.69
C THR A 314 -22.30 66.05 -17.01
N PRO A 315 -23.50 66.09 -17.62
CA PRO A 315 -24.64 66.79 -17.04
C PRO A 315 -25.05 66.16 -15.70
N GLU A 316 -25.16 66.98 -14.65
CA GLU A 316 -25.58 66.56 -13.31
C GLU A 316 -27.03 67.00 -13.06
N VAL A 317 -27.84 66.17 -12.39
CA VAL A 317 -29.19 66.55 -11.98
C VAL A 317 -29.11 67.23 -10.62
N VAL A 318 -29.40 68.53 -10.58
CA VAL A 318 -29.41 69.31 -9.34
C VAL A 318 -30.82 69.71 -8.94
N THR A 319 -31.13 69.66 -7.66
CA THR A 319 -32.41 70.08 -7.09
C THR A 319 -32.34 71.55 -6.65
N GLN A 320 -33.19 72.42 -7.22
CA GLN A 320 -33.32 73.82 -6.81
C GLN A 320 -34.73 74.13 -6.30
N ASN A 321 -34.83 74.91 -5.22
CA ASN A 321 -36.10 75.40 -4.70
C ASN A 321 -36.52 76.65 -5.47
N VAL A 322 -37.44 76.49 -6.42
CA VAL A 322 -37.95 77.57 -7.26
C VAL A 322 -39.26 78.10 -6.68
N ARG A 323 -39.36 79.42 -6.53
CA ARG A 323 -40.59 80.06 -6.02
C ARG A 323 -41.62 80.16 -7.15
N ARG A 324 -42.69 79.36 -7.09
CA ARG A 324 -43.87 79.53 -7.95
C ARG A 324 -45.01 80.16 -7.15
N GLY A 325 -45.27 81.44 -7.40
CA GLY A 325 -46.25 82.23 -6.65
C GLY A 325 -45.83 82.39 -5.17
N ASN A 326 -46.67 81.88 -4.26
CA ASN A 326 -46.45 81.97 -2.80
C ASN A 326 -45.87 80.69 -2.16
N ARG A 327 -45.43 79.70 -2.96
CA ARG A 327 -44.78 78.47 -2.46
C ARG A 327 -43.43 78.23 -3.13
N PHE A 328 -42.47 77.71 -2.37
CA PHE A 328 -41.24 77.14 -2.90
C PHE A 328 -41.51 75.70 -3.33
N VAL A 329 -41.18 75.38 -4.57
CA VAL A 329 -41.31 74.03 -5.15
C VAL A 329 -39.91 73.57 -5.52
N THR A 330 -39.53 72.37 -5.06
CA THR A 330 -38.26 71.75 -5.41
C THR A 330 -38.36 71.19 -6.83
N GLU A 331 -37.58 71.74 -7.76
CA GLU A 331 -37.54 71.34 -9.16
C GLU A 331 -36.17 70.70 -9.44
N GLN A 332 -36.17 69.54 -10.09
CA GLN A 332 -34.95 68.90 -10.59
C GLN A 332 -34.60 69.52 -11.93
N ARG A 333 -33.38 70.07 -12.04
CA ARG A 333 -32.86 70.65 -13.26
C ARG A 333 -31.52 70.01 -13.60
N THR A 334 -31.39 69.55 -14.83
CA THR A 334 -30.09 69.12 -15.35
C THR A 334 -29.23 70.35 -15.59
N VAL A 335 -28.08 70.42 -14.90
CA VAL A 335 -27.09 71.48 -15.06
C VAL A 335 -25.79 70.84 -15.53
N GLN A 336 -25.28 71.33 -16.66
CA GLN A 336 -24.00 70.91 -17.19
C GLN A 336 -22.94 71.93 -16.76
N ARG A 337 -21.92 71.47 -16.03
CA ARG A 337 -20.85 72.34 -15.52
C ARG A 337 -19.81 72.57 -16.61
N CYS A 338 -19.69 73.82 -17.05
CA CYS A 338 -18.76 74.25 -18.10
C CYS A 338 -17.71 75.25 -17.59
N GLU A 339 -17.67 75.48 -16.27
CA GLU A 339 -16.71 76.34 -15.58
C GLU A 339 -15.55 75.49 -15.04
N ASP A 340 -14.37 76.08 -14.91
CA ASP A 340 -13.16 75.46 -14.34
C ASP A 340 -12.76 74.11 -14.95
N LEU A 341 -12.83 73.99 -16.28
CA LEU A 341 -12.37 72.79 -16.99
C LEU A 341 -10.88 72.55 -16.72
N SER A 342 -10.59 71.53 -15.90
CA SER A 342 -9.22 71.20 -15.48
C SER A 342 -8.36 70.70 -16.65
N TYR A 343 -7.04 70.85 -16.52
CA TYR A 343 -6.09 70.33 -17.49
C TYR A 343 -6.30 68.83 -17.71
N ASP A 344 -6.38 68.04 -16.64
CA ASP A 344 -6.54 66.58 -16.73
C ASP A 344 -7.83 66.15 -17.44
N HIS A 345 -8.93 66.87 -17.20
CA HIS A 345 -10.21 66.63 -17.87
C HIS A 345 -10.11 66.89 -19.38
N LEU A 346 -9.51 68.02 -19.77
CA LEU A 346 -9.33 68.36 -21.18
C LEU A 346 -8.30 67.47 -21.86
N ASN A 347 -7.24 67.07 -21.16
CA ASN A 347 -6.20 66.16 -21.63
C ASN A 347 -6.79 64.79 -22.01
N GLY A 348 -7.53 64.16 -21.08
CA GLY A 348 -8.18 62.86 -21.35
C GLY A 348 -9.23 62.96 -22.46
N LYS A 349 -9.99 64.05 -22.50
CA LYS A 349 -11.03 64.27 -23.51
C LYS A 349 -10.45 64.52 -24.90
N LEU A 350 -9.37 65.29 -24.98
CA LEU A 350 -8.68 65.55 -26.24
C LEU A 350 -7.99 64.30 -26.78
N ALA A 351 -7.36 63.48 -25.92
CA ALA A 351 -6.79 62.21 -26.33
C ALA A 351 -7.85 61.26 -26.93
N THR A 352 -9.03 61.20 -26.31
CA THR A 352 -10.19 60.44 -26.83
C THR A 352 -10.63 60.94 -28.22
N VAL A 353 -10.63 62.25 -28.43
CA VAL A 353 -11.01 62.90 -29.69
C VAL A 353 -10.01 62.60 -30.81
N LEU A 354 -8.71 62.56 -30.50
CA LEU A 354 -7.64 62.41 -31.48
C LEU A 354 -7.26 60.95 -31.77
N GLY A 355 -7.83 59.98 -31.05
CA GLY A 355 -7.55 58.55 -31.27
C GLY A 355 -6.12 58.14 -30.93
N ALA A 356 -5.36 58.98 -30.23
CA ALA A 356 -4.02 58.67 -29.74
C ALA A 356 -4.09 58.17 -28.30
N PRO A 357 -3.37 57.09 -27.93
CA PRO A 357 -3.40 56.59 -26.58
C PRO A 357 -2.84 57.65 -25.62
N ALA A 358 -3.69 58.11 -24.71
CA ALA A 358 -3.36 59.15 -23.74
C ALA A 358 -2.18 58.79 -22.82
N SER A 359 -1.89 57.49 -22.70
CA SER A 359 -0.84 56.91 -21.88
C SER A 359 -0.45 55.51 -22.39
N TYR A 360 0.70 55.00 -21.95
CA TYR A 360 1.12 53.61 -22.21
C TYR A 360 0.07 52.60 -21.70
N GLU A 361 -0.57 52.87 -20.57
CA GLU A 361 -1.63 52.02 -19.99
C GLU A 361 -2.85 51.89 -20.92
N HIS A 362 -3.23 52.97 -21.61
CA HIS A 362 -4.32 52.92 -22.60
C HIS A 362 -3.91 52.16 -23.86
N PHE A 363 -2.64 52.27 -24.28
CA PHE A 363 -2.09 51.57 -25.43
C PHE A 363 -2.14 50.04 -25.24
N VAL A 364 -1.63 49.52 -24.12
CA VAL A 364 -1.64 48.07 -23.84
C VAL A 364 -3.03 47.52 -23.54
N ALA A 365 -3.99 48.36 -23.17
CA ALA A 365 -5.39 47.97 -22.96
C ALA A 365 -6.21 47.88 -24.27
N SER A 366 -5.64 48.28 -25.42
CA SER A 366 -6.37 48.38 -26.69
C SER A 366 -6.66 47.02 -27.37
N ASP A 367 -7.74 46.98 -28.15
CA ASP A 367 -8.15 45.80 -28.92
C ASP A 367 -7.13 45.41 -29.99
N ASP A 368 -6.55 46.40 -30.66
CA ASP A 368 -5.62 46.18 -31.77
C ASP A 368 -4.29 45.60 -31.28
N VAL A 369 -3.72 46.14 -30.19
CA VAL A 369 -2.49 45.63 -29.57
C VAL A 369 -2.71 44.21 -29.05
N ALA A 370 -3.85 43.95 -28.38
CA ALA A 370 -4.18 42.61 -27.92
C ALA A 370 -4.30 41.62 -29.08
N ALA A 371 -4.95 41.98 -30.18
CA ALA A 371 -5.07 41.13 -31.36
C ALA A 371 -3.71 40.80 -32.01
N GLN A 372 -2.81 41.78 -32.09
CA GLN A 372 -1.46 41.61 -32.60
C GLN A 372 -0.65 40.62 -31.76
N VAL A 373 -0.64 40.78 -30.43
CA VAL A 373 0.08 39.87 -29.54
C VAL A 373 -0.51 38.46 -29.57
N ARG A 374 -1.84 38.32 -29.59
CA ARG A 374 -2.48 37.00 -29.74
C ARG A 374 -2.06 36.29 -31.03
N GLN A 375 -1.99 37.02 -32.14
CA GLN A 375 -1.53 36.44 -33.40
C GLN A 375 -0.05 36.04 -33.36
N ALA A 376 0.80 36.84 -32.70
CA ALA A 376 2.22 36.54 -32.53
C ALA A 376 2.46 35.31 -31.63
N MET A 377 1.68 35.15 -30.56
CA MET A 377 1.74 33.99 -29.67
C MET A 377 1.19 32.73 -30.33
N LEU A 378 0.09 32.85 -31.08
CA LEU A 378 -0.48 31.72 -31.84
C LEU A 378 0.52 31.17 -32.86
N ALA A 379 1.34 32.02 -33.48
CA ALA A 379 2.39 31.60 -34.40
C ALA A 379 3.51 30.78 -33.70
N GLN A 380 3.63 30.90 -32.38
CA GLN A 380 4.54 30.12 -31.53
C GLN A 380 3.85 28.91 -30.88
N GLY A 381 2.59 28.65 -31.21
CA GLY A 381 1.79 27.56 -30.62
C GLY A 381 1.11 27.90 -29.30
N ILE A 382 1.16 29.16 -28.84
CA ILE A 382 0.55 29.58 -27.58
C ILE A 382 -0.81 30.23 -27.87
N GLU A 383 -1.89 29.57 -27.44
CA GLU A 383 -3.25 30.10 -27.58
C GLU A 383 -3.62 31.00 -26.39
N LEU A 384 -3.77 32.31 -26.64
CA LEU A 384 -4.26 33.27 -25.66
C LEU A 384 -5.79 33.45 -25.76
N PRO A 385 -6.51 33.65 -24.64
CA PRO A 385 -7.96 33.87 -24.64
C PRO A 385 -8.39 35.03 -25.55
N SER A 386 -9.57 34.93 -26.15
CA SER A 386 -10.06 35.96 -27.09
C SER A 386 -10.29 37.34 -26.46
N ASP A 387 -10.53 37.37 -25.15
CA ASP A 387 -10.74 38.56 -24.31
C ASP A 387 -9.46 39.02 -23.60
N TRP A 388 -8.36 38.29 -23.73
CA TRP A 388 -7.06 38.64 -23.16
C TRP A 388 -6.54 39.98 -23.69
N ARG A 389 -5.84 40.74 -22.83
CA ARG A 389 -5.30 42.08 -23.10
C ARG A 389 -3.82 42.15 -22.77
N ALA A 390 -3.08 43.07 -23.39
CA ALA A 390 -1.63 43.20 -23.15
C ALA A 390 -1.26 43.81 -21.78
N ASN A 391 -2.24 44.10 -20.92
CA ASN A 391 -2.05 44.40 -19.51
C ASN A 391 -2.42 43.22 -18.57
N ASP A 392 -2.88 42.09 -19.13
CA ASP A 392 -3.22 40.88 -18.38
C ASP A 392 -2.01 39.93 -18.30
N ARG A 393 -1.15 40.22 -17.32
CA ARG A 393 0.05 39.42 -17.05
C ARG A 393 -0.29 37.99 -16.64
N GLU A 394 -1.29 37.83 -15.77
CA GLU A 394 -1.63 36.51 -15.21
C GLU A 394 -2.14 35.58 -16.32
N GLY A 395 -3.08 36.05 -17.15
CA GLY A 395 -3.59 35.26 -18.27
C GLY A 395 -2.51 34.91 -19.32
N PHE A 396 -1.49 35.75 -19.49
CA PHE A 396 -0.37 35.47 -20.39
C PHE A 396 0.54 34.37 -19.84
N LEU A 397 0.94 34.48 -18.56
CA LEU A 397 1.78 33.47 -17.91
C LEU A 397 1.07 32.13 -17.83
N GLU A 398 -0.23 32.12 -17.49
CA GLU A 398 -1.03 30.90 -17.44
C GLU A 398 -1.07 30.18 -18.79
N ALA A 399 -1.23 30.90 -19.90
CA ALA A 399 -1.27 30.29 -21.24
C ALA A 399 0.07 29.64 -21.63
N ILE A 400 1.20 30.30 -21.36
CA ILE A 400 2.53 29.74 -21.66
C ILE A 400 2.82 28.54 -20.77
N ILE A 401 2.56 28.66 -19.46
CA ILE A 401 2.80 27.58 -18.51
C ILE A 401 1.92 26.39 -18.86
N ALA A 402 0.64 26.59 -19.17
CA ALA A 402 -0.27 25.50 -19.52
C ALA A 402 0.18 24.69 -20.74
N GLU A 403 0.58 25.36 -21.83
CA GLU A 403 1.02 24.70 -23.06
C GLU A 403 2.32 23.91 -22.83
N GLN A 404 3.34 24.55 -22.23
CA GLN A 404 4.63 23.89 -22.01
C GLN A 404 4.53 22.77 -20.95
N SER A 405 3.73 22.96 -19.90
CA SER A 405 3.45 21.92 -18.90
C SER A 405 2.75 20.71 -19.50
N HIS A 406 1.87 20.91 -20.48
CA HIS A 406 1.22 19.81 -21.20
C HIS A 406 2.24 18.98 -21.98
N GLU A 407 3.14 19.63 -22.74
CA GLU A 407 4.17 18.93 -23.53
C GLU A 407 5.12 18.11 -22.64
N ILE A 408 5.64 18.68 -21.55
CA ILE A 408 6.54 17.94 -20.65
C ILE A 408 5.79 16.85 -19.88
N GLY A 409 4.50 17.02 -19.62
CA GLY A 409 3.63 16.00 -19.01
C GLY A 409 3.48 14.79 -19.92
N GLU A 410 3.19 15.00 -21.22
CA GLU A 410 3.12 13.90 -22.20
C GLU A 410 4.46 13.17 -22.35
N GLN A 411 5.58 13.90 -22.34
CA GLN A 411 6.91 13.29 -22.38
C GLN A 411 7.19 12.43 -21.14
N ALA A 412 6.80 12.92 -19.95
CA ALA A 412 6.93 12.16 -18.71
C ALA A 412 6.06 10.90 -18.73
N ASP A 413 4.81 11.00 -19.15
CA ASP A 413 3.89 9.86 -19.28
C ASP A 413 4.42 8.79 -20.25
N GLN A 414 4.91 9.20 -21.41
CA GLN A 414 5.52 8.27 -22.38
C GLN A 414 6.76 7.57 -21.81
N SER A 415 7.61 8.31 -21.09
CA SER A 415 8.81 7.76 -20.44
C SER A 415 8.44 6.76 -19.34
N MET A 416 7.41 7.06 -18.55
CA MET A 416 6.87 6.14 -17.54
C MET A 416 6.28 4.89 -18.19
N GLN A 417 5.52 5.04 -19.27
CA GLN A 417 4.97 3.89 -19.99
C GLN A 417 6.07 2.96 -20.53
N GLN A 418 7.18 3.52 -21.02
CA GLN A 418 8.31 2.74 -21.56
C GLN A 418 9.13 2.02 -20.48
N HIS A 419 9.39 2.68 -19.35
CA HIS A 419 10.27 2.14 -18.31
C HIS A 419 9.55 1.40 -17.18
N LEU A 420 8.30 1.77 -16.90
CA LEU A 420 7.50 1.26 -15.78
C LEU A 420 6.29 0.44 -16.26
N GLY A 421 5.91 0.55 -17.54
CA GLY A 421 4.71 -0.09 -18.09
C GLY A 421 3.40 0.64 -17.78
N ALA A 422 3.44 1.71 -16.98
CA ALA A 422 2.28 2.51 -16.58
C ALA A 422 2.68 3.96 -16.27
N SER A 423 1.75 4.89 -16.48
CA SER A 423 1.87 6.27 -16.01
C SER A 423 1.44 6.35 -14.54
N LEU A 424 2.23 7.06 -13.75
CA LEU A 424 2.06 7.25 -12.31
C LEU A 424 2.06 8.75 -11.99
N PRO A 425 1.40 9.18 -10.91
CA PRO A 425 1.55 10.55 -10.40
C PRO A 425 3.02 10.94 -10.20
N LEU A 426 3.39 12.18 -10.47
CA LEU A 426 4.77 12.69 -10.47
C LEU A 426 5.32 13.09 -9.08
N ASP A 427 4.57 12.85 -8.00
CA ASP A 427 4.88 13.29 -6.64
C ASP A 427 4.83 12.15 -5.60
N LEU A 428 4.97 10.91 -6.05
CA LEU A 428 4.99 9.74 -5.17
C LEU A 428 6.30 9.64 -4.40
N ASN A 429 6.18 9.38 -3.10
CA ASN A 429 7.31 8.87 -2.31
C ASN A 429 7.48 7.36 -2.52
N ALA A 430 8.57 6.78 -2.00
CA ALA A 430 8.89 5.37 -2.21
C ALA A 430 7.77 4.41 -1.75
N ASP A 431 7.16 4.68 -0.61
CA ASP A 431 6.08 3.84 -0.06
C ASP A 431 4.82 3.93 -0.92
N ALA A 432 4.47 5.14 -1.37
CA ALA A 432 3.33 5.38 -2.26
C ALA A 432 3.55 4.79 -3.67
N PHE A 433 4.79 4.78 -4.15
CA PHE A 433 5.16 4.12 -5.40
C PHE A 433 4.98 2.60 -5.29
N ILE A 434 5.48 1.98 -4.22
CA ILE A 434 5.29 0.55 -3.99
C ILE A 434 3.80 0.21 -3.84
N ALA A 435 3.04 1.05 -3.14
CA ALA A 435 1.60 0.87 -2.95
C ALA A 435 0.75 1.18 -4.19
N SER A 436 1.34 1.68 -5.27
CA SER A 436 0.60 1.99 -6.50
C SER A 436 0.10 0.71 -7.18
N GLN A 437 -1.10 0.76 -7.76
CA GLN A 437 -1.74 -0.40 -8.39
C GLN A 437 -0.84 -1.09 -9.43
N PRO A 438 -0.16 -0.39 -10.36
CA PRO A 438 0.67 -1.07 -11.36
C PRO A 438 1.86 -1.83 -10.77
N ILE A 439 2.40 -1.38 -9.63
CA ILE A 439 3.50 -2.05 -8.93
C ILE A 439 2.96 -3.23 -8.12
N GLN A 440 1.81 -3.06 -7.45
CA GLN A 440 1.14 -4.15 -6.75
C GLN A 440 0.69 -5.26 -7.71
N ASP A 441 0.18 -4.93 -8.89
CA ASP A 441 -0.20 -5.90 -9.92
C ASP A 441 1.00 -6.77 -10.35
N GLN A 442 2.18 -6.17 -10.54
CA GLN A 442 3.41 -6.91 -10.84
C GLN A 442 3.83 -7.84 -9.69
N LEU A 443 3.72 -7.35 -8.44
CA LEU A 443 4.01 -8.14 -7.25
C LEU A 443 3.02 -9.30 -7.08
N HIS A 444 1.73 -9.06 -7.32
CA HIS A 444 0.67 -10.08 -7.27
C HIS A 444 0.81 -11.12 -8.37
N GLU A 445 1.15 -10.71 -9.59
CA GLU A 445 1.39 -11.63 -10.70
C GLU A 445 2.57 -12.56 -10.41
N ALA A 446 3.67 -12.02 -9.86
CA ALA A 446 4.87 -12.77 -9.58
C ALA A 446 4.76 -13.67 -8.34
N LEU A 447 4.13 -13.19 -7.26
CA LEU A 447 4.10 -13.87 -5.96
C LEU A 447 2.81 -14.62 -5.68
N GLN A 448 1.74 -14.33 -6.43
CA GLN A 448 0.42 -14.99 -6.33
C GLN A 448 -0.06 -15.16 -4.88
N PRO A 449 -0.12 -14.09 -4.07
CA PRO A 449 -0.55 -14.21 -2.68
C PRO A 449 -1.98 -14.73 -2.60
N ARG A 450 -2.30 -15.39 -1.49
CA ARG A 450 -3.65 -15.93 -1.30
C ARG A 450 -4.70 -14.84 -1.17
N ASP A 451 -4.36 -13.78 -0.43
CA ASP A 451 -5.18 -12.59 -0.33
C ASP A 451 -4.83 -11.61 -1.46
N GLN A 452 -5.71 -11.51 -2.45
CA GLN A 452 -5.54 -10.61 -3.60
C GLN A 452 -5.61 -9.12 -3.21
N GLN A 453 -6.08 -8.81 -2.01
CA GLN A 453 -6.16 -7.43 -1.49
C GLN A 453 -4.93 -7.08 -0.62
N MET A 454 -4.04 -8.03 -0.37
CA MET A 454 -2.84 -7.79 0.42
C MET A 454 -1.90 -6.83 -0.31
N VAL A 455 -1.53 -5.74 0.35
CA VAL A 455 -0.46 -4.85 -0.13
C VAL A 455 0.89 -5.50 0.20
N ILE A 456 1.65 -5.86 -0.83
CA ILE A 456 2.97 -6.48 -0.70
C ILE A 456 4.03 -5.39 -0.58
N THR A 457 4.83 -5.46 0.48
CA THR A 457 5.98 -4.57 0.68
C THR A 457 7.28 -5.22 0.19
N LEU A 458 8.34 -4.40 0.05
CA LEU A 458 9.67 -4.84 -0.42
C LEU A 458 10.68 -5.07 0.71
N ASP A 459 10.23 -5.07 1.97
CA ASP A 459 11.07 -5.15 3.17
C ASP A 459 10.78 -6.41 4.01
N LEU A 460 10.04 -7.38 3.45
CA LEU A 460 9.70 -8.62 4.15
C LEU A 460 10.97 -9.41 4.50
N THR A 461 11.14 -9.76 5.77
CA THR A 461 12.16 -10.73 6.18
C THR A 461 11.85 -12.13 5.64
N PRO A 462 12.81 -13.06 5.60
CA PRO A 462 12.53 -14.44 5.20
C PRO A 462 11.38 -15.08 6.00
N GLU A 463 11.27 -14.80 7.31
CA GLU A 463 10.16 -15.33 8.11
C GLU A 463 8.83 -14.66 7.74
N GLN A 464 8.81 -13.35 7.55
CA GLN A 464 7.59 -12.63 7.16
C GLN A 464 7.11 -13.05 5.77
N PHE A 465 8.02 -13.21 4.81
CA PHE A 465 7.70 -13.71 3.48
C PHE A 465 7.11 -15.12 3.54
N ARG A 466 7.71 -16.03 4.32
CA ARG A 466 7.16 -17.36 4.57
C ARG A 466 5.73 -17.28 5.12
N ASP A 467 5.53 -16.50 6.17
CA ASP A 467 4.28 -16.51 6.94
C ASP A 467 3.14 -15.80 6.22
N GLN A 468 3.44 -14.77 5.42
CA GLN A 468 2.42 -13.96 4.74
C GLN A 468 2.17 -14.39 3.29
N ILE A 469 3.17 -14.91 2.58
CA ILE A 469 3.05 -15.27 1.15
C ILE A 469 2.93 -16.78 0.97
N LEU A 470 3.88 -17.56 1.49
CA LEU A 470 3.95 -19.01 1.22
C LEU A 470 2.96 -19.81 2.07
N LEU A 471 2.96 -19.61 3.40
CA LEU A 471 2.20 -20.41 4.35
C LEU A 471 0.68 -20.44 4.04
N PRO A 472 0.02 -19.33 3.68
CA PRO A 472 -1.41 -19.36 3.35
C PRO A 472 -1.75 -20.28 2.16
N HIS A 473 -0.84 -20.40 1.17
CA HIS A 473 -1.03 -21.31 0.05
C HIS A 473 -1.04 -22.78 0.51
N TYR A 474 -0.05 -23.14 1.33
CA TYR A 474 0.07 -24.50 1.87
C TYR A 474 -1.08 -24.86 2.82
N LEU A 475 -1.52 -23.92 3.66
CA LEU A 475 -2.68 -24.12 4.53
C LEU A 475 -3.95 -24.36 3.71
N ALA A 476 -4.22 -23.54 2.70
CA ALA A 476 -5.39 -23.69 1.85
C ALA A 476 -5.38 -25.02 1.09
N TYR A 477 -4.22 -25.43 0.56
CA TYR A 477 -4.07 -26.74 -0.09
C TYR A 477 -4.34 -27.89 0.89
N ALA A 478 -3.78 -27.82 2.10
CA ALA A 478 -3.96 -28.86 3.11
C ALA A 478 -5.41 -28.94 3.62
N GLU A 479 -6.09 -27.80 3.79
CA GLU A 479 -7.50 -27.75 4.18
C GLU A 479 -8.43 -28.27 3.09
N ALA A 480 -8.17 -27.92 1.82
CA ALA A 480 -8.93 -28.43 0.68
C ALA A 480 -8.79 -29.95 0.56
N GLU A 481 -7.57 -30.47 0.71
CA GLU A 481 -7.33 -31.91 0.69
C GLU A 481 -7.98 -32.59 1.91
N ARG A 482 -7.89 -31.99 3.11
CA ARG A 482 -8.60 -32.49 4.30
C ARG A 482 -10.10 -32.62 4.03
N GLN A 483 -10.73 -31.57 3.49
CA GLN A 483 -12.15 -31.54 3.21
C GLN A 483 -12.54 -32.60 2.18
N ARG A 484 -11.77 -32.70 1.09
CA ARG A 484 -11.95 -33.75 0.07
C ARG A 484 -11.90 -35.15 0.67
N LEU A 485 -10.94 -35.42 1.55
CA LEU A 485 -10.80 -36.73 2.21
C LEU A 485 -12.01 -37.06 3.08
N TYR A 486 -12.57 -36.06 3.79
CA TYR A 486 -13.80 -36.23 4.57
C TYR A 486 -15.02 -36.50 3.69
N ASP A 487 -15.16 -35.78 2.58
CA ASP A 487 -16.29 -35.96 1.65
C ASP A 487 -16.23 -37.34 0.96
N ASP A 488 -15.02 -37.77 0.58
CA ASP A 488 -14.76 -39.07 -0.03
C ASP A 488 -14.99 -40.26 0.90
N ALA A 489 -14.93 -40.05 2.23
CA ALA A 489 -15.04 -41.10 3.23
C ALA A 489 -16.35 -41.90 3.13
N GLN A 490 -17.46 -41.22 2.80
CA GLN A 490 -18.77 -41.88 2.66
C GLN A 490 -18.79 -42.89 1.50
N LEU A 491 -17.97 -42.67 0.47
CA LEU A 491 -17.87 -43.53 -0.70
C LEU A 491 -17.08 -44.83 -0.43
N LEU A 492 -16.40 -44.95 0.73
CA LEU A 492 -15.59 -46.11 1.12
C LEU A 492 -16.39 -47.20 1.89
N ALA A 493 -17.66 -46.94 2.20
CA ALA A 493 -18.52 -47.87 2.94
C ALA A 493 -18.85 -49.15 2.15
N ASN A 494 -19.33 -50.19 2.85
CA ASN A 494 -19.78 -51.42 2.20
C ASN A 494 -20.90 -51.15 1.19
N GLY A 495 -20.77 -51.67 -0.02
CA GLY A 495 -21.72 -51.47 -1.12
C GLY A 495 -21.61 -50.13 -1.83
N GLN A 496 -20.63 -49.29 -1.48
CA GLN A 496 -20.39 -48.01 -2.16
C GLN A 496 -19.38 -48.15 -3.30
N PRO A 497 -19.33 -47.20 -4.26
CA PRO A 497 -18.49 -47.30 -5.44
C PRO A 497 -16.99 -47.46 -5.16
N ARG A 498 -16.50 -46.97 -4.02
CA ARG A 498 -15.08 -47.01 -3.62
C ARG A 498 -14.81 -47.96 -2.45
N GLU A 499 -15.68 -48.94 -2.21
CA GLU A 499 -15.48 -49.98 -1.18
C GLU A 499 -14.10 -50.65 -1.29
N ASP A 500 -13.70 -51.03 -2.51
CA ASP A 500 -12.44 -51.72 -2.77
C ASP A 500 -11.21 -50.86 -2.47
N GLU A 501 -11.31 -49.54 -2.61
CA GLU A 501 -10.26 -48.60 -2.20
C GLU A 501 -10.17 -48.53 -0.67
N GLY A 502 -11.30 -48.41 0.02
CA GLY A 502 -11.33 -48.40 1.48
C GLY A 502 -10.71 -49.67 2.08
N LYS A 503 -11.03 -50.84 1.50
CA LYS A 503 -10.41 -52.11 1.88
C LYS A 503 -8.91 -52.16 1.59
N GLN A 504 -8.44 -51.47 0.54
CA GLN A 504 -7.02 -51.39 0.22
C GLN A 504 -6.25 -50.53 1.23
N TYR A 505 -6.81 -49.43 1.73
CA TYR A 505 -6.17 -48.64 2.79
C TYR A 505 -5.97 -49.46 4.06
N VAL A 506 -6.99 -50.19 4.50
CA VAL A 506 -6.89 -51.13 5.63
C VAL A 506 -5.83 -52.21 5.34
N ARG A 507 -5.83 -52.78 4.13
CA ARG A 507 -4.86 -53.80 3.71
C ARG A 507 -3.42 -53.27 3.82
N ALA A 508 -3.17 -52.02 3.44
CA ALA A 508 -1.85 -51.39 3.49
C ALA A 508 -1.30 -51.22 4.91
N LEU A 509 -2.18 -51.06 5.90
CA LEU A 509 -1.79 -50.94 7.31
C LEU A 509 -1.58 -52.30 7.98
N ILE A 510 -2.41 -53.29 7.66
CA ILE A 510 -2.45 -54.59 8.37
C ILE A 510 -1.52 -55.63 7.74
N VAL A 511 -1.45 -55.72 6.41
CA VAL A 511 -0.74 -56.82 5.74
C VAL A 511 0.77 -56.81 6.00
N PRO A 512 1.49 -55.69 5.87
CA PRO A 512 2.95 -55.71 6.04
C PRO A 512 3.40 -56.21 7.42
N PRO A 513 2.84 -55.76 8.56
CA PRO A 513 3.19 -56.27 9.88
C PRO A 513 2.89 -57.77 10.08
N ILE A 514 1.74 -58.24 9.58
CA ILE A 514 1.38 -59.66 9.69
C ILE A 514 2.32 -60.53 8.85
N ALA A 515 2.58 -60.12 7.60
CA ALA A 515 3.50 -60.83 6.71
C ALA A 515 4.92 -60.85 7.31
N MET A 516 5.37 -59.72 7.87
CA MET A 516 6.66 -59.60 8.54
C MET A 516 6.76 -60.54 9.74
N GLY A 517 5.72 -60.59 10.58
CA GLY A 517 5.68 -61.48 11.73
C GLY A 517 5.70 -62.97 11.35
N PHE A 518 4.92 -63.39 10.35
CA PHE A 518 4.98 -64.77 9.85
C PHE A 518 6.32 -65.11 9.22
N SER A 519 6.86 -64.20 8.41
CA SER A 519 8.16 -64.36 7.77
C SER A 519 9.27 -64.54 8.80
N LEU A 520 9.30 -63.68 9.82
CA LEU A 520 10.25 -63.74 10.92
C LEU A 520 10.12 -65.04 11.72
N PHE A 521 8.89 -65.45 12.03
CA PHE A 521 8.61 -66.71 12.72
C PHE A 521 9.15 -67.92 11.93
N PHE A 522 8.84 -68.04 10.64
CA PHE A 522 9.28 -69.18 9.85
C PHE A 522 10.78 -69.16 9.56
N ALA A 523 11.37 -67.98 9.32
CA ALA A 523 12.81 -67.83 9.16
C ALA A 523 13.54 -68.35 10.41
N LEU A 524 13.14 -67.91 11.60
CA LEU A 524 13.83 -68.27 12.83
C LEU A 524 13.64 -69.75 13.20
N VAL A 525 12.43 -70.29 13.08
CA VAL A 525 12.18 -71.72 13.35
C VAL A 525 12.94 -72.61 12.36
N ASN A 526 13.00 -72.23 11.08
CA ASN A 526 13.78 -72.96 10.07
C ASN A 526 15.29 -72.82 10.28
N ALA A 527 15.78 -71.67 10.75
CA ALA A 527 17.19 -71.43 11.10
C ALA A 527 17.63 -72.27 12.32
N ILE A 528 16.83 -72.30 13.39
CA ILE A 528 17.03 -73.20 14.54
C ILE A 528 17.08 -74.65 14.06
N GLY A 529 16.15 -74.99 13.16
CA GLY A 529 16.20 -76.22 12.43
C GLY A 529 17.56 -76.43 11.76
N LEU A 530 17.96 -75.55 10.86
CA LEU A 530 19.20 -75.70 10.08
C LEU A 530 20.41 -75.97 11.00
N ALA A 531 20.53 -75.21 12.08
CA ALA A 531 21.57 -75.40 13.09
C ALA A 531 21.49 -76.79 13.75
N ALA A 532 20.30 -77.25 14.13
CA ALA A 532 20.10 -78.57 14.72
C ALA A 532 20.39 -79.74 13.75
N SER A 533 20.44 -79.50 12.43
CA SER A 533 20.84 -80.53 11.45
C SER A 533 22.35 -80.74 11.38
N VAL A 534 23.17 -79.74 11.73
CA VAL A 534 24.64 -79.80 11.60
C VAL A 534 25.26 -80.96 12.40
N PRO A 535 24.96 -81.17 13.70
CA PRO A 535 25.55 -82.28 14.45
C PRO A 535 25.11 -83.66 13.93
N VAL A 536 23.93 -83.74 13.32
CA VAL A 536 23.40 -84.98 12.73
C VAL A 536 24.10 -85.30 11.41
N LEU A 537 24.42 -84.29 10.61
CA LEU A 537 25.19 -84.43 9.36
C LEU A 537 26.67 -84.75 9.63
N MET A 538 27.25 -84.17 10.69
CA MET A 538 28.64 -84.42 11.13
C MET A 538 28.82 -85.71 11.96
N ASP A 539 27.80 -86.57 12.03
CA ASP A 539 27.83 -87.86 12.74
C ASP A 539 28.22 -87.78 14.22
N SER A 540 27.77 -86.73 14.91
CA SER A 540 28.02 -86.58 16.34
C SER A 540 27.37 -87.71 17.15
N LYS A 541 28.15 -88.36 18.03
CA LYS A 541 27.65 -89.40 18.94
C LYS A 541 26.64 -88.88 19.97
N ARG A 542 26.56 -87.57 20.18
CA ARG A 542 25.67 -86.93 21.17
C ARG A 542 24.26 -86.75 20.63
N ARG A 543 23.40 -87.75 20.81
CA ARG A 543 22.00 -87.73 20.33
C ARG A 543 21.11 -86.66 20.97
N TRP A 544 21.48 -86.13 22.14
CA TRP A 544 20.74 -85.06 22.82
C TRP A 544 21.03 -83.67 22.25
N LEU A 545 22.16 -83.49 21.57
CA LEU A 545 22.64 -82.18 21.11
C LEU A 545 21.66 -81.49 20.13
N PRO A 546 21.06 -82.16 19.13
CA PRO A 546 20.06 -81.53 18.27
C PRO A 546 18.80 -81.07 19.01
N HIS A 547 18.39 -81.79 20.06
CA HIS A 547 17.23 -81.40 20.87
C HIS A 547 17.54 -80.19 21.73
N VAL A 548 18.75 -80.11 22.30
CA VAL A 548 19.20 -78.92 23.03
C VAL A 548 19.36 -77.71 22.11
N ILE A 549 19.85 -77.87 20.88
CA ILE A 549 19.88 -76.75 19.92
C ILE A 549 18.47 -76.27 19.58
N LYS A 550 17.50 -77.18 19.41
CA LYS A 550 16.10 -76.79 19.15
C LYS A 550 15.46 -76.05 20.31
N VAL A 551 15.53 -76.62 21.52
CA VAL A 551 14.91 -76.03 22.71
C VAL A 551 15.65 -74.75 23.12
N GLY A 552 16.97 -74.79 23.18
CA GLY A 552 17.80 -73.63 23.49
C GLY A 552 17.67 -72.53 22.43
N GLY A 553 17.66 -72.88 21.15
CA GLY A 553 17.45 -71.93 20.06
C GLY A 553 16.07 -71.27 20.11
N LEU A 554 15.02 -72.04 20.42
CA LEU A 554 13.68 -71.48 20.59
C LEU A 554 13.60 -70.53 21.78
N VAL A 555 14.18 -70.91 22.92
CA VAL A 555 14.27 -70.03 24.10
C VAL A 555 15.02 -68.76 23.74
N VAL A 556 16.19 -68.86 23.10
CA VAL A 556 16.99 -67.72 22.68
C VAL A 556 16.21 -66.77 21.77
N VAL A 557 15.54 -67.30 20.75
CA VAL A 557 14.74 -66.49 19.80
C VAL A 557 13.55 -65.80 20.47
N VAL A 558 12.95 -66.40 21.48
CA VAL A 558 11.81 -65.80 22.19
C VAL A 558 12.28 -64.82 23.25
N THR A 559 13.31 -65.15 24.04
CA THR A 559 13.68 -64.38 25.24
C THR A 559 14.73 -63.31 24.98
N ILE A 560 15.72 -63.53 24.11
CA ILE A 560 16.81 -62.56 23.91
C ILE A 560 16.31 -61.25 23.31
N PRO A 561 15.48 -61.24 22.25
CA PRO A 561 14.97 -59.98 21.69
C PRO A 561 14.18 -59.16 22.72
N MET A 562 13.38 -59.81 23.57
CA MET A 562 12.60 -59.18 24.63
C MET A 562 13.47 -58.54 25.72
N LEU A 563 14.71 -59.00 25.90
CA LEU A 563 15.67 -58.44 26.85
C LEU A 563 16.51 -57.30 26.24
N SER A 564 16.52 -57.17 24.92
CA SER A 564 17.23 -56.08 24.24
C SER A 564 16.41 -54.79 24.31
N SER A 565 16.94 -53.78 25.00
CA SER A 565 16.36 -52.44 25.01
C SER A 565 16.89 -51.67 23.78
N ALA A 566 16.12 -51.62 22.71
CA ALA A 566 16.44 -50.74 21.58
C ALA A 566 16.22 -49.27 22.00
N ALA A 567 17.04 -48.34 21.50
CA ALA A 567 16.90 -46.90 21.78
C ALA A 567 15.47 -46.39 21.50
N VAL A 568 14.85 -46.86 20.40
CA VAL A 568 13.47 -46.52 20.01
C VAL A 568 12.43 -46.95 21.06
N THR A 569 12.64 -48.09 21.73
CA THR A 569 11.69 -48.60 22.76
C THR A 569 11.70 -47.80 24.06
N GLN A 570 12.68 -46.93 24.25
CA GLN A 570 12.79 -46.08 25.44
C GLN A 570 12.10 -44.71 25.25
N THR A 571 11.75 -44.35 24.02
CA THR A 571 11.06 -43.10 23.70
C THR A 571 9.69 -43.03 24.38
N ALA A 572 9.25 -41.83 24.76
CA ALA A 572 7.94 -41.63 25.39
C ALA A 572 6.81 -42.03 24.43
N THR A 573 6.96 -41.68 23.17
CA THR A 573 6.00 -41.94 22.09
C THR A 573 5.83 -43.44 21.82
N TYR A 574 6.93 -44.21 21.79
CA TYR A 574 6.83 -45.68 21.67
C TYR A 574 6.08 -46.30 22.84
N ARG A 575 6.37 -45.88 24.07
CA ARG A 575 5.70 -46.41 25.27
C ARG A 575 4.20 -46.15 25.23
N TYR A 576 3.80 -44.94 24.85
CA TYR A 576 2.39 -44.61 24.63
C TYR A 576 1.74 -45.55 23.61
N PHE A 577 2.33 -45.70 22.42
CA PHE A 577 1.77 -46.57 21.37
C PHE A 577 1.71 -48.04 21.80
N ASN A 578 2.74 -48.53 22.49
CA ASN A 578 2.76 -49.91 22.95
C ASN A 578 1.74 -50.15 24.08
N GLU A 579 1.57 -49.24 25.03
CA GLU A 579 0.56 -49.35 26.09
C GLU A 579 -0.86 -49.37 25.50
N GLU A 580 -1.15 -48.48 24.56
CA GLU A 580 -2.47 -48.39 23.96
C GLU A 580 -2.78 -49.58 23.03
N PHE A 581 -1.76 -50.07 22.31
CA PHE A 581 -1.86 -51.31 21.53
C PHE A 581 -2.14 -52.53 22.43
N GLN A 582 -1.51 -52.60 23.61
CA GLN A 582 -1.74 -53.69 24.57
C GLN A 582 -3.15 -53.68 25.17
N ARG A 583 -3.79 -52.50 25.27
CA ARG A 583 -5.19 -52.37 25.72
C ARG A 583 -6.19 -52.82 24.65
N SER A 584 -5.90 -52.52 23.39
CA SER A 584 -6.83 -52.73 22.28
C SER A 584 -6.75 -54.13 21.65
N MET A 585 -5.61 -54.82 21.77
CA MET A 585 -5.39 -56.15 21.19
C MET A 585 -5.49 -57.27 22.24
N THR A 586 -5.77 -58.51 21.79
CA THR A 586 -5.67 -59.68 22.68
C THR A 586 -4.25 -59.84 23.23
N THR A 587 -4.10 -60.36 24.45
CA THR A 587 -2.79 -60.56 25.12
C THR A 587 -1.78 -61.29 24.23
N GLY A 588 -2.22 -62.27 23.44
CA GLY A 588 -1.35 -62.99 22.50
C GLY A 588 -0.90 -62.14 21.31
N GLY A 589 -1.80 -61.34 20.73
CA GLY A 589 -1.48 -60.45 19.61
C GLY A 589 -0.54 -59.30 20.03
N ALA A 590 -0.78 -58.74 21.22
CA ALA A 590 0.10 -57.77 21.86
C ALA A 590 1.53 -58.31 22.01
N LEU A 591 1.69 -59.48 22.65
CA LEU A 591 3.00 -60.13 22.83
C LEU A 591 3.69 -60.42 21.50
N PHE A 592 2.95 -60.84 20.48
CA PHE A 592 3.49 -61.09 19.15
C PHE A 592 4.03 -59.83 18.49
N ALA A 593 3.29 -58.72 18.52
CA ALA A 593 3.75 -57.46 17.93
C ALA A 593 4.98 -56.90 18.66
N THR A 594 4.98 -56.91 20.00
CA THR A 594 6.16 -56.52 20.78
C THR A 594 7.35 -57.41 20.43
N TRP A 595 7.15 -58.73 20.30
CA TRP A 595 8.23 -59.62 19.86
C TRP A 595 8.76 -59.28 18.46
N VAL A 596 7.89 -58.97 17.49
CA VAL A 596 8.31 -58.55 16.14
C VAL A 596 9.16 -57.27 16.20
N ILE A 597 8.69 -56.23 16.90
CA ILE A 597 9.40 -54.94 17.00
C ILE A 597 10.81 -55.09 17.58
N HIS A 598 10.98 -55.95 18.60
CA HIS A 598 12.28 -56.19 19.21
C HIS A 598 13.18 -57.10 18.36
N THR A 599 12.60 -58.02 17.59
CA THR A 599 13.37 -59.04 16.83
C THR A 599 13.76 -58.55 15.44
N GLN A 600 12.91 -57.73 14.81
CA GLN A 600 13.06 -57.28 13.43
C GLN A 600 14.36 -56.49 13.16
N PRO A 601 14.79 -55.53 14.01
CA PRO A 601 16.01 -54.75 13.75
C PRO A 601 17.28 -55.60 13.67
N VAL A 602 17.32 -56.69 14.46
CA VAL A 602 18.45 -57.64 14.48
C VAL A 602 18.52 -58.41 13.15
N ILE A 603 17.37 -58.86 12.64
CA ILE A 603 17.28 -59.68 11.44
C ILE A 603 17.34 -58.85 10.16
N TYR A 604 16.87 -57.61 10.18
CA TYR A 604 16.82 -56.71 9.02
C TYR A 604 18.19 -56.54 8.34
N SER A 605 19.26 -56.34 9.13
CA SER A 605 20.63 -56.19 8.58
C SER A 605 21.09 -57.43 7.80
N ILE A 606 20.76 -58.62 8.29
CA ILE A 606 21.05 -59.91 7.63
C ILE A 606 20.20 -60.03 6.36
N GLY A 607 18.92 -59.66 6.43
CA GLY A 607 18.01 -59.64 5.29
C GLY A 607 18.50 -58.77 4.14
N ARG A 608 18.89 -57.52 4.44
CA ARG A 608 19.42 -56.57 3.45
C ARG A 608 20.66 -57.12 2.75
N PHE A 609 21.55 -57.81 3.47
CA PHE A 609 22.68 -58.51 2.87
C PHE A 609 22.23 -59.67 1.95
N THR A 610 21.24 -60.47 2.35
CA THR A 610 20.75 -61.57 1.52
C THR A 610 19.99 -61.10 0.27
N SER A 611 19.41 -59.90 0.27
CA SER A 611 18.68 -59.37 -0.89
C SER A 611 19.53 -59.13 -2.13
N TYR A 612 20.86 -59.04 -1.99
CA TYR A 612 21.79 -59.00 -3.13
C TYR A 612 21.82 -60.31 -3.92
N PHE A 613 21.47 -61.43 -3.29
CA PHE A 613 21.60 -62.78 -3.86
C PHE A 613 20.26 -63.45 -4.17
N ALA A 614 19.16 -62.96 -3.62
CA ALA A 614 17.82 -63.50 -3.83
C ALA A 614 16.86 -62.40 -4.31
N PRO A 615 16.63 -62.24 -5.63
CA PRO A 615 15.68 -61.23 -6.17
C PRO A 615 14.22 -61.52 -5.78
N PRO A 616 13.28 -60.58 -5.98
CA PRO A 616 11.86 -60.81 -5.67
C PRO A 616 11.28 -61.93 -6.54
N LEU A 617 10.51 -62.83 -5.92
CA LEU A 617 9.85 -63.94 -6.60
C LEU A 617 8.64 -63.49 -7.43
N VAL A 618 8.05 -62.35 -7.05
CA VAL A 618 6.90 -61.75 -7.72
C VAL A 618 7.25 -60.28 -8.01
N SER A 619 7.24 -59.87 -9.27
CA SER A 619 7.40 -58.46 -9.64
C SER A 619 6.04 -57.78 -9.79
N GLY A 620 5.85 -56.65 -9.11
CA GLY A 620 4.77 -55.72 -9.40
C GLY A 620 5.00 -55.09 -10.78
N HIS A 621 4.01 -55.15 -11.66
CA HIS A 621 4.07 -54.46 -12.95
C HIS A 621 3.59 -53.01 -12.77
N SER A 622 4.52 -52.06 -12.60
CA SER A 622 4.39 -50.67 -13.08
C SER A 622 5.69 -49.89 -12.87
N ASN A 623 6.03 -49.10 -13.88
CA ASN A 623 7.13 -48.14 -14.08
C ASN A 623 8.11 -47.83 -12.93
N ALA A 624 9.37 -47.72 -13.35
CA ALA A 624 10.57 -47.44 -12.60
C ALA A 624 10.42 -46.46 -11.42
N ILE A 625 11.14 -46.80 -10.36
CA ILE A 625 11.53 -45.95 -9.23
C ILE A 625 12.12 -44.64 -9.79
N GLU A 626 11.34 -43.56 -9.79
CA GLU A 626 11.87 -42.21 -9.91
C GLU A 626 12.60 -41.87 -8.60
N ARG A 627 13.93 -41.75 -8.70
CA ARG A 627 14.71 -41.02 -7.71
C ARG A 627 14.49 -39.53 -7.94
N PRO A 628 14.27 -38.70 -6.90
CA PRO A 628 14.23 -37.26 -7.06
C PRO A 628 15.67 -36.79 -7.31
N GLY A 629 15.97 -36.39 -8.54
CA GLY A 629 17.28 -35.87 -8.93
C GLY A 629 17.49 -35.98 -10.43
N ASP A 630 17.52 -34.82 -11.09
CA ASP A 630 17.91 -34.57 -12.48
C ASP A 630 16.90 -34.89 -13.59
N ALA A 631 16.10 -33.89 -13.96
CA ALA A 631 15.54 -33.77 -15.30
C ALA A 631 15.78 -32.36 -15.86
N LYS A 632 16.93 -32.21 -16.53
CA LYS A 632 17.13 -31.16 -17.55
C LYS A 632 16.55 -31.66 -18.87
N GLN A 633 15.76 -30.78 -19.50
CA GLN A 633 15.54 -30.61 -20.95
C GLN A 633 15.46 -31.86 -21.82
N GLU A 634 14.28 -32.10 -22.39
CA GLU A 634 14.18 -32.28 -23.85
C GLU A 634 12.79 -31.84 -24.35
N SER A 635 12.81 -30.93 -25.31
CA SER A 635 11.68 -30.43 -26.09
C SER A 635 11.74 -31.11 -27.45
N GLU A 636 10.61 -31.62 -27.97
CA GLU A 636 10.25 -31.44 -29.38
C GLU A 636 8.79 -31.82 -29.68
N ALA A 637 8.15 -30.96 -30.47
CA ALA A 637 6.77 -31.01 -30.96
C ALA A 637 6.55 -32.17 -31.98
N THR A 638 5.36 -32.58 -32.42
CA THR A 638 4.28 -31.82 -33.10
C THR A 638 3.08 -32.78 -33.43
N PRO A 639 2.02 -32.44 -34.23
CA PRO A 639 0.64 -32.27 -33.76
C PRO A 639 -0.40 -33.23 -34.41
N GLY A 640 -1.66 -33.17 -33.93
CA GLY A 640 -2.85 -33.39 -34.75
C GLY A 640 -3.72 -34.61 -34.39
N SER A 641 -4.92 -34.35 -33.88
CA SER A 641 -6.22 -34.62 -34.54
C SER A 641 -7.37 -34.45 -33.55
N ALA A 642 -8.39 -33.74 -34.02
CA ALA A 642 -9.62 -33.40 -33.33
C ALA A 642 -10.67 -34.52 -33.44
N GLU A 643 -11.60 -34.56 -32.48
CA GLU A 643 -13.05 -34.85 -32.63
C GLU A 643 -13.68 -34.83 -31.22
N GLU A 644 -14.36 -33.74 -30.85
CA GLU A 644 -15.83 -33.56 -30.90
C GLU A 644 -16.61 -34.34 -29.83
N ALA A 645 -17.20 -33.60 -28.87
CA ALA A 645 -18.51 -33.91 -28.29
C ALA A 645 -19.10 -32.69 -27.53
N SER A 646 -19.89 -31.91 -28.29
CA SER A 646 -21.15 -31.25 -27.91
C SER A 646 -21.31 -30.54 -26.55
N VAL A 647 -21.33 -29.21 -26.64
CA VAL A 647 -22.05 -28.30 -25.73
C VAL A 647 -23.54 -28.35 -26.09
N GLU A 648 -24.39 -28.70 -25.14
CA GLU A 648 -25.84 -28.59 -25.27
C GLU A 648 -26.32 -27.32 -24.55
N THR A 649 -26.84 -26.39 -25.34
CA THR A 649 -27.46 -25.13 -24.92
C THR A 649 -28.94 -25.36 -24.60
N LEU A 650 -29.44 -24.88 -23.46
CA LEU A 650 -30.88 -24.72 -23.22
C LEU A 650 -31.17 -23.41 -22.47
N ALA A 651 -31.59 -22.45 -23.28
CA ALA A 651 -32.49 -21.29 -23.11
C ALA A 651 -32.86 -20.74 -21.70
N GLU A 652 -32.76 -19.40 -21.63
CA GLU A 652 -33.54 -18.48 -20.78
C GLU A 652 -35.05 -18.77 -20.76
N PRO A 653 -35.74 -18.29 -19.70
CA PRO A 653 -36.72 -17.24 -19.94
C PRO A 653 -36.63 -16.06 -18.96
N ALA A 654 -37.07 -14.92 -19.49
CA ALA A 654 -37.05 -13.57 -18.95
C ALA A 654 -37.79 -13.32 -17.62
N ALA A 655 -37.39 -12.19 -17.01
CA ALA A 655 -37.87 -11.57 -15.77
C ALA A 655 -39.41 -11.36 -15.66
N PRO A 656 -39.89 -11.08 -14.43
CA PRO A 656 -40.32 -9.70 -14.23
C PRO A 656 -39.90 -9.08 -12.88
N SER A 657 -39.82 -7.76 -12.94
CA SER A 657 -39.77 -6.78 -11.85
C SER A 657 -40.50 -7.17 -10.55
N SER A 658 -39.79 -7.07 -9.43
CA SER A 658 -40.36 -6.62 -8.16
C SER A 658 -39.25 -6.11 -7.25
N SER A 659 -39.42 -4.87 -6.80
CA SER A 659 -38.60 -4.15 -5.81
C SER A 659 -38.25 -5.01 -4.59
N PRO A 660 -37.04 -4.90 -4.01
CA PRO A 660 -36.78 -5.49 -2.71
C PRO A 660 -37.36 -4.60 -1.58
N PRO A 661 -37.82 -5.22 -0.48
CA PRO A 661 -38.40 -4.52 0.64
C PRO A 661 -37.33 -3.91 1.55
N ALA A 662 -37.71 -2.80 2.18
CA ALA A 662 -36.97 -2.17 3.27
C ALA A 662 -36.63 -3.19 4.36
N ALA A 663 -35.33 -3.36 4.61
CA ALA A 663 -34.79 -3.94 5.83
C ALA A 663 -34.07 -2.82 6.59
N GLN A 664 -34.45 -2.67 7.85
CA GLN A 664 -34.13 -1.57 8.75
C GLN A 664 -32.62 -1.46 8.99
N GLU A 665 -32.05 -0.30 8.66
CA GLU A 665 -30.82 0.21 9.25
C GLU A 665 -31.15 0.68 10.68
N ASP A 666 -30.87 -0.15 11.68
CA ASP A 666 -30.68 0.30 13.05
C ASP A 666 -29.17 0.52 13.24
N GLY A 667 -28.77 1.76 12.94
CA GLY A 667 -27.37 2.20 12.97
C GLY A 667 -27.27 3.60 12.40
N SER A 668 -27.87 4.57 13.10
CA SER A 668 -27.75 5.98 12.74
C SER A 668 -26.27 6.33 12.48
N PRO A 669 -25.91 6.93 11.32
CA PRO A 669 -24.71 7.74 11.29
C PRO A 669 -25.02 8.88 12.27
N MET A 670 -24.31 8.90 13.40
CA MET A 670 -24.48 9.96 14.38
C MET A 670 -24.16 11.27 13.67
N ALA A 671 -25.20 11.98 13.26
CA ALA A 671 -25.09 13.32 12.74
C ALA A 671 -24.31 14.13 13.77
N LEU A 672 -23.22 14.75 13.33
CA LEU A 672 -22.53 15.80 14.06
C LEU A 672 -23.59 16.74 14.66
N PRO A 673 -23.56 17.05 15.97
CA PRO A 673 -24.57 17.91 16.55
C PRO A 673 -24.49 19.30 15.90
N ASP A 674 -25.50 19.61 15.09
CA ASP A 674 -25.84 20.95 14.61
C ASP A 674 -26.53 21.72 15.75
N ASP A 675 -25.88 21.80 16.91
CA ASP A 675 -26.27 22.77 17.93
C ASP A 675 -25.67 24.10 17.49
N GLY A 676 -26.44 24.84 16.69
CA GLY A 676 -26.15 26.19 16.19
C GLY A 676 -25.98 27.26 17.28
N ARG A 677 -25.23 26.96 18.34
CA ARG A 677 -24.71 27.95 19.29
C ARG A 677 -23.38 28.47 18.74
N PRO A 678 -23.20 29.80 18.61
CA PRO A 678 -21.93 30.36 18.18
C PRO A 678 -20.83 29.98 19.19
N LEU A 679 -19.83 29.23 18.74
CA LEU A 679 -18.58 29.07 19.47
C LEU A 679 -17.88 30.42 19.46
N GLY A 680 -17.69 31.04 20.63
CA GLY A 680 -16.78 32.17 20.72
C GLY A 680 -15.37 31.68 20.44
N VAL A 681 -14.71 32.30 19.47
CA VAL A 681 -13.34 31.97 19.08
C VAL A 681 -12.42 33.01 19.70
N VAL A 682 -11.42 32.57 20.47
CA VAL A 682 -10.42 33.45 21.07
C VAL A 682 -9.10 33.24 20.34
N HIS A 683 -8.56 34.32 19.78
CA HIS A 683 -7.27 34.32 19.10
C HIS A 683 -6.14 34.31 20.14
N LEU A 684 -5.25 33.31 20.07
CA LEU A 684 -4.08 33.21 20.93
C LEU A 684 -2.89 33.90 20.26
N ASP A 685 -2.22 34.77 21.02
CA ASP A 685 -1.08 35.54 20.53
C ASP A 685 0.24 34.88 20.93
N ALA A 686 1.11 34.63 19.95
CA ALA A 686 2.46 34.14 20.17
C ALA A 686 3.36 35.13 20.93
N SER A 687 2.96 36.39 21.08
CA SER A 687 3.68 37.41 21.85
C SER A 687 3.77 37.15 23.36
N THR A 688 2.84 36.34 23.89
CA THR A 688 2.78 35.96 25.31
C THR A 688 2.62 34.45 25.48
N PRO A 689 2.95 33.87 26.64
CA PRO A 689 2.91 32.40 26.83
C PRO A 689 1.53 31.79 26.53
N LEU A 690 1.46 30.90 25.54
CA LEU A 690 0.19 30.32 25.04
C LEU A 690 -0.55 29.51 26.11
N GLU A 691 0.17 28.75 26.94
CA GLU A 691 -0.44 27.95 28.03
C GLU A 691 -1.17 28.83 29.06
N SER A 692 -0.65 30.04 29.33
CA SER A 692 -1.28 30.96 30.29
C SER A 692 -2.57 31.58 29.75
N GLN A 693 -2.60 31.86 28.44
CA GLN A 693 -3.80 32.31 27.74
C GLN A 693 -4.85 31.20 27.70
N LEU A 694 -4.41 29.95 27.47
CA LEU A 694 -5.27 28.77 27.43
C LEU A 694 -5.91 28.46 28.80
N ALA A 695 -5.14 28.52 29.88
CA ALA A 695 -5.66 28.35 31.24
C ALA A 695 -6.69 29.44 31.60
N THR A 696 -6.43 30.68 31.18
CA THR A 696 -7.37 31.81 31.37
C THR A 696 -8.67 31.59 30.58
N LEU A 697 -8.59 30.98 29.40
CA LEU A 697 -9.75 30.63 28.58
C LEU A 697 -10.58 29.51 29.22
N HIS A 698 -9.92 28.47 29.75
CA HIS A 698 -10.57 27.37 30.45
C HIS A 698 -11.33 27.84 31.69
N GLU A 699 -10.71 28.69 32.52
CA GLU A 699 -11.28 29.17 33.77
C GLU A 699 -12.48 30.12 33.57
N ASN A 700 -12.46 30.93 32.51
CA ASN A 700 -13.48 31.96 32.29
C ASN A 700 -14.59 31.54 31.31
N MET A 701 -14.33 30.62 30.38
CA MET A 701 -15.24 30.31 29.26
C MET A 701 -15.12 28.83 28.77
N PRO A 702 -15.65 27.84 29.52
CA PRO A 702 -15.40 26.40 29.32
C PRO A 702 -15.98 25.73 28.05
N HIS A 703 -16.40 26.49 27.03
CA HIS A 703 -16.99 25.97 25.77
C HIS A 703 -16.57 26.76 24.51
N HIS A 704 -15.36 27.33 24.50
CA HIS A 704 -14.86 28.20 23.42
C HIS A 704 -13.73 27.54 22.62
N ALA A 705 -13.51 28.02 21.38
CA ALA A 705 -12.41 27.56 20.53
C ALA A 705 -11.20 28.49 20.65
N ALA A 706 -10.01 27.93 20.73
CA ALA A 706 -8.75 28.67 20.61
C ALA A 706 -8.32 28.71 19.14
N LEU A 707 -7.98 29.89 18.62
CA LEU A 707 -7.46 30.07 17.27
C LEU A 707 -5.96 30.39 17.35
N ILE A 708 -5.15 29.62 16.62
CA ILE A 708 -3.71 29.89 16.44
C ILE A 708 -3.39 30.14 14.97
N ASP A 709 -2.49 31.08 14.72
CA ASP A 709 -1.90 31.28 13.40
C ASP A 709 -0.66 30.41 13.25
N VAL A 710 -0.52 29.76 12.09
CA VAL A 710 0.63 28.89 11.81
C VAL A 710 1.31 29.23 10.48
N GLN A 711 2.63 29.06 10.49
CA GLN A 711 3.51 29.33 9.36
C GLN A 711 4.40 28.11 9.09
N GLN A 712 4.62 27.82 7.82
CA GLN A 712 5.42 26.67 7.40
C GLN A 712 6.91 26.96 7.57
N LEU A 713 7.63 26.01 8.16
CA LEU A 713 9.09 25.99 8.28
C LEU A 713 9.74 25.30 7.08
N SER A 714 11.04 25.50 6.87
CA SER A 714 11.82 24.93 5.74
C SER A 714 11.82 23.40 5.69
N ASP A 715 11.60 22.72 6.80
CA ASP A 715 11.51 21.25 6.89
C ASP A 715 10.05 20.73 6.86
N GLY A 716 9.09 21.62 6.59
CA GLY A 716 7.67 21.32 6.46
C GLY A 716 6.92 21.11 7.78
N ASN A 717 7.55 21.39 8.93
CA ASN A 717 6.84 21.52 10.20
C ASN A 717 6.18 22.89 10.33
N TRP A 718 5.25 23.05 11.27
CA TRP A 718 4.47 24.28 11.41
C TRP A 718 4.74 24.99 12.73
N ALA A 719 5.19 26.24 12.62
CA ALA A 719 5.46 27.14 13.73
C ALA A 719 4.21 27.96 14.06
N ILE A 720 3.93 28.16 15.35
CA ILE A 720 2.84 29.03 15.80
C ILE A 720 3.33 30.48 15.73
N HIS A 721 2.90 31.21 14.70
CA HIS A 721 3.27 32.59 14.47
C HIS A 721 2.30 33.25 13.49
N ARG A 722 1.94 34.51 13.72
CA ARG A 722 0.96 35.26 12.91
C ARG A 722 1.51 35.79 11.59
N SER A 723 2.80 36.08 11.54
CA SER A 723 3.45 36.72 10.41
C SER A 723 4.44 35.77 9.73
N PRO A 724 4.60 35.80 8.40
CA PRO A 724 5.67 35.06 7.74
C PRO A 724 7.07 35.62 8.06
N VAL A 725 7.14 36.76 8.77
CA VAL A 725 8.40 37.40 9.19
C VAL A 725 8.47 37.53 10.71
N ILE A 726 9.60 37.11 11.29
CA ILE A 726 9.97 37.32 12.69
C ILE A 726 10.72 38.65 12.80
N THR A 727 10.17 39.65 13.48
CA THR A 727 10.80 40.98 13.63
C THR A 727 11.69 41.09 14.88
N GLY A 728 11.56 40.15 15.82
CA GLY A 728 12.20 40.22 17.14
C GLY A 728 11.35 40.93 18.19
N GLU A 729 10.20 41.47 17.80
CA GLU A 729 9.15 41.98 18.70
C GLU A 729 8.05 40.92 18.84
N GLY A 730 7.59 40.67 20.07
CA GLY A 730 6.64 39.61 20.42
C GLY A 730 7.20 38.19 20.33
N THR A 731 8.03 37.87 19.35
CA THR A 731 8.69 36.56 19.21
C THR A 731 10.19 36.73 19.07
N CYS A 732 10.94 36.17 20.02
CA CYS A 732 12.39 36.22 19.97
C CYS A 732 13.03 34.89 19.58
N LEU A 733 13.86 34.92 18.54
CA LEU A 733 14.72 33.80 18.14
C LEU A 733 16.18 34.18 18.44
N THR A 734 16.74 33.65 19.53
CA THR A 734 17.94 34.19 20.21
C THR A 734 19.23 34.25 19.38
N ASN A 735 19.26 33.63 18.20
CA ASN A 735 20.40 33.61 17.28
C ASN A 735 20.25 34.59 16.09
N PHE A 736 19.18 35.38 16.03
CA PHE A 736 18.88 36.25 14.89
C PHE A 736 18.56 37.68 15.36
N SER A 737 19.26 38.66 14.79
CA SER A 737 19.23 40.08 15.21
C SER A 737 18.57 41.00 14.17
N ARG A 738 17.89 40.44 13.16
CA ARG A 738 17.20 41.15 12.07
C ARG A 738 15.91 40.44 11.71
N ALA A 739 15.01 41.15 11.04
CA ALA A 739 13.78 40.58 10.48
C ALA A 739 14.08 39.35 9.62
N MET A 740 13.37 38.25 9.86
CA MET A 740 13.66 36.95 9.26
C MET A 740 12.40 36.28 8.70
N ASP A 741 12.46 35.84 7.45
CA ASP A 741 11.47 34.96 6.84
C ASP A 741 11.45 33.60 7.54
N ILE A 742 10.29 33.25 8.09
CA ILE A 742 10.07 32.04 8.88
C ILE A 742 10.20 30.77 8.03
N SER A 743 9.95 30.85 6.73
CA SER A 743 10.09 29.71 5.79
C SER A 743 11.52 29.23 5.66
N ARG A 744 12.51 30.06 6.06
CA ARG A 744 13.95 29.72 6.07
C ARG A 744 14.42 29.12 7.40
N VAL A 745 13.55 29.07 8.40
CA VAL A 745 13.83 28.49 9.72
C VAL A 745 13.40 27.03 9.70
N ASN A 746 14.17 26.11 10.29
CA ASN A 746 13.75 24.71 10.49
C ASN A 746 13.25 24.46 11.91
N SER A 747 12.62 23.31 12.15
CA SER A 747 12.05 22.97 13.46
C SER A 747 13.08 22.97 14.60
N LEU A 748 14.32 22.57 14.34
CA LEU A 748 15.39 22.57 15.34
C LEU A 748 15.75 24.00 15.77
N GLN A 749 15.82 24.92 14.82
CA GLN A 749 16.03 26.34 15.08
C GLN A 749 14.81 26.95 15.79
N TRP A 750 13.59 26.60 15.36
CA TRP A 750 12.35 27.10 15.95
C TRP A 750 12.20 26.74 17.44
N ARG A 751 12.77 25.61 17.91
CA ARG A 751 12.80 25.27 19.34
C ARG A 751 13.52 26.32 20.21
N ALA A 752 14.33 27.20 19.63
CA ALA A 752 14.93 28.33 20.31
C ALA A 752 14.02 29.58 20.39
N ALA A 753 12.85 29.57 19.75
CA ALA A 753 11.89 30.68 19.78
C ALA A 753 11.32 30.86 21.19
N ARG A 754 11.17 32.11 21.63
CA ARG A 754 10.66 32.50 22.96
C ARG A 754 9.59 33.57 22.83
N HIS A 755 8.60 33.52 23.72
CA HIS A 755 7.60 34.58 23.87
C HIS A 755 8.24 35.88 24.38
N GLY A 756 7.91 37.01 23.74
CA GLY A 756 8.36 38.35 24.08
C GLY A 756 9.47 38.91 23.16
N ASP A 757 9.82 40.18 23.39
CA ASP A 757 10.81 40.90 22.59
C ASP A 757 12.24 40.44 22.86
N CYS A 758 13.06 40.37 21.82
CA CYS A 758 14.47 40.03 21.94
C CYS A 758 15.22 41.04 22.81
N GLY A 759 15.93 40.53 23.82
CA GLY A 759 16.69 41.37 24.77
C GLY A 759 15.85 41.92 25.94
N SER A 760 14.57 41.57 26.04
CA SER A 760 13.74 41.94 27.18
C SER A 760 14.14 41.22 28.48
N ASP A 761 13.97 41.93 29.59
CA ASP A 761 14.19 41.42 30.96
C ASP A 761 13.33 40.18 31.28
N ALA A 762 12.19 40.03 30.59
CA ALA A 762 11.27 38.91 30.72
C ALA A 762 11.89 37.60 30.20
N ILE A 763 12.51 37.61 29.01
CA ILE A 763 13.20 36.46 28.44
C ILE A 763 14.44 36.09 29.27
N ALA A 764 15.15 37.08 29.80
CA ALA A 764 16.33 36.87 30.65
C ALA A 764 16.00 36.18 32.00
N LYS A 765 14.79 36.40 32.55
CA LYS A 765 14.39 35.88 33.86
C LYS A 765 13.61 34.57 33.80
N ARG A 766 12.72 34.38 32.81
CA ARG A 766 11.91 33.16 32.65
C ARG A 766 11.60 32.88 31.16
N PRO A 767 12.52 32.25 30.41
CA PRO A 767 12.30 31.97 29.01
C PRO A 767 11.25 30.87 28.82
N VAL A 768 10.15 31.18 28.12
CA VAL A 768 9.12 30.20 27.72
C VAL A 768 9.21 29.99 26.22
N SER A 769 9.31 28.73 25.79
CA SER A 769 9.43 28.37 24.37
C SER A 769 8.10 28.37 23.65
N ILE A 770 8.10 28.78 22.39
CA ILE A 770 6.94 28.65 21.50
C ILE A 770 6.95 27.23 20.90
N PRO A 771 5.93 26.40 21.14
CA PRO A 771 5.86 25.05 20.58
C PRO A 771 5.56 25.06 19.06
N LEU A 772 5.76 23.90 18.42
CA LEU A 772 5.19 23.63 17.09
C LEU A 772 3.68 23.37 17.21
N ALA A 773 2.94 23.53 16.11
CA ALA A 773 1.49 23.39 16.10
C ALA A 773 1.01 22.00 16.57
N ALA A 774 1.55 20.91 16.00
CA ALA A 774 1.28 19.55 16.46
C ALA A 774 1.66 19.29 17.93
N ASP A 775 2.73 19.90 18.44
CA ASP A 775 3.14 19.75 19.85
C ASP A 775 2.14 20.46 20.78
N PHE A 776 1.69 21.65 20.39
CA PHE A 776 0.69 22.41 21.13
C PHE A 776 -0.68 21.71 21.15
N ALA A 777 -1.07 21.04 20.07
CA ALA A 777 -2.26 20.20 20.05
C ALA A 777 -2.20 19.09 21.12
N ARG A 778 -1.03 18.48 21.37
CA ARG A 778 -0.86 17.50 22.46
C ARG A 778 -0.95 18.13 23.85
N VAL A 779 -0.57 19.40 24.00
CA VAL A 779 -0.75 20.13 25.27
C VAL A 779 -2.25 20.32 25.55
N ILE A 780 -3.03 20.76 24.56
CA ILE A 780 -4.49 20.89 24.67
C ILE A 780 -5.15 19.55 24.97
N GLN A 781 -4.73 18.48 24.30
CA GLN A 781 -5.25 17.12 24.53
C GLN A 781 -5.05 16.65 25.99
N ARG A 782 -3.92 17.00 26.61
CA ARG A 782 -3.53 16.50 27.94
C ARG A 782 -4.09 17.31 29.10
N ASN A 783 -4.20 18.62 28.93
CA ASN A 783 -4.39 19.54 30.05
C ASN A 783 -5.75 20.26 30.03
N GLU A 784 -6.48 20.25 28.90
CA GLU A 784 -7.61 21.16 28.69
C GLU A 784 -8.79 20.45 27.99
N ASP A 785 -9.47 19.59 28.75
CA ASP A 785 -10.67 18.88 28.28
C ASP A 785 -11.81 19.87 27.98
N GLY A 786 -12.26 19.92 26.72
CA GLY A 786 -13.40 20.74 26.28
C GLY A 786 -13.07 21.91 25.35
N ILE A 787 -11.80 22.28 25.19
CA ILE A 787 -11.39 23.36 24.25
C ILE A 787 -11.24 22.80 22.83
N ALA A 788 -11.84 23.47 21.83
CA ALA A 788 -11.59 23.18 20.41
C ALA A 788 -10.40 24.00 19.90
N LEU A 789 -9.61 23.46 18.98
CA LEU A 789 -8.49 24.15 18.35
C LEU A 789 -8.80 24.47 16.89
N TRP A 790 -8.72 25.75 16.56
CA TRP A 790 -8.77 26.25 15.19
C TRP A 790 -7.36 26.63 14.77
N VAL A 791 -6.91 26.11 13.64
CA VAL A 791 -5.55 26.33 13.14
C VAL A 791 -5.63 27.08 11.83
N HIS A 792 -5.17 28.31 11.83
CA HIS A 792 -5.17 29.18 10.67
C HIS A 792 -3.88 29.00 9.87
N PHE A 793 -4.01 28.31 8.74
CA PHE A 793 -2.93 28.12 7.79
C PHE A 793 -2.78 29.38 6.92
N GLN A 794 -1.55 29.87 6.83
CA GLN A 794 -1.21 31.07 6.08
C GLN A 794 -0.21 30.73 4.96
N PRO A 795 -0.23 31.48 3.85
CA PRO A 795 0.80 31.36 2.82
C PRO A 795 2.16 31.85 3.34
N THR A 796 3.23 31.46 2.65
CA THR A 796 4.59 31.97 2.92
C THR A 796 4.69 33.47 2.62
N LEU A 797 5.84 34.08 2.95
CA LEU A 797 6.13 35.48 2.62
C LEU A 797 5.93 35.81 1.13
N LEU A 798 6.16 34.82 0.25
CA LEU A 798 6.03 34.94 -1.20
C LEU A 798 4.62 34.59 -1.72
N GLY A 799 3.67 34.27 -0.83
CA GLY A 799 2.32 33.84 -1.23
C GLY A 799 2.21 32.36 -1.61
N GLU A 800 3.28 31.58 -1.47
CA GLU A 800 3.29 30.16 -1.84
C GLU A 800 2.50 29.32 -0.83
N VAL A 801 1.85 28.26 -1.32
CA VAL A 801 1.06 27.34 -0.52
C VAL A 801 1.41 25.89 -0.89
N ASN A 802 1.97 25.14 0.07
CA ASN A 802 2.20 23.71 -0.10
C ASN A 802 1.01 22.91 0.47
N CYS A 803 0.08 22.51 -0.41
CA CYS A 803 -1.13 21.81 0.02
C CYS A 803 -0.87 20.46 0.70
N HIS A 804 0.21 19.75 0.35
CA HIS A 804 0.56 18.49 1.02
C HIS A 804 0.99 18.76 2.46
N ALA A 805 1.85 19.76 2.69
CA ALA A 805 2.30 20.13 4.04
C ALA A 805 1.16 20.65 4.91
N VAL A 806 0.24 21.44 4.33
CA VAL A 806 -0.96 21.95 5.01
C VAL A 806 -1.87 20.80 5.45
N ARG A 807 -2.21 19.87 4.53
CA ARG A 807 -3.06 18.71 4.84
C ARG A 807 -2.42 17.78 5.86
N ARG A 808 -1.13 17.47 5.70
CA ARG A 808 -0.39 16.58 6.60
C ARG A 808 -0.44 17.08 8.04
N GLU A 809 -0.20 18.38 8.26
CA GLU A 809 -0.25 18.96 9.61
C GLU A 809 -1.70 19.00 10.14
N ALA A 810 -2.67 19.39 9.31
CA ALA A 810 -4.08 19.39 9.68
C ALA A 810 -4.56 18.00 10.12
N ASP A 811 -4.18 16.97 9.37
CA ASP A 811 -4.49 15.57 9.66
C ASP A 811 -3.81 15.10 10.95
N GLN A 812 -2.54 15.46 11.16
CA GLN A 812 -1.80 15.13 12.38
C GLN A 812 -2.43 15.78 13.63
N ILE A 813 -2.89 17.03 13.53
CA ILE A 813 -3.57 17.72 14.63
C ILE A 813 -4.96 17.11 14.87
N ALA A 814 -5.68 16.78 13.80
CA ALA A 814 -6.97 16.10 13.88
C ALA A 814 -6.86 14.72 14.55
N ASP A 815 -5.79 13.98 14.28
CA ASP A 815 -5.49 12.69 14.92
C ASP A 815 -5.23 12.81 16.43
N VAL A 816 -4.62 13.92 16.86
CA VAL A 816 -4.35 14.18 18.29
C VAL A 816 -5.61 14.63 19.02
N LEU A 817 -6.39 15.55 18.46
CA LEU A 817 -7.52 16.19 19.16
C LEU A 817 -8.88 15.52 18.88
N GLY A 818 -8.99 14.75 17.81
CA GLY A 818 -10.24 14.25 17.25
C GLY A 818 -10.93 15.26 16.33
N ALA A 819 -11.55 14.75 15.26
CA ALA A 819 -12.22 15.52 14.20
C ALA A 819 -13.23 16.58 14.72
N HIS A 820 -13.91 16.32 15.84
CA HIS A 820 -14.91 17.22 16.41
C HIS A 820 -14.31 18.44 17.11
N ARG A 821 -13.06 18.34 17.59
CA ARG A 821 -12.37 19.39 18.34
C ARG A 821 -11.37 20.16 17.48
N PHE A 822 -11.12 19.74 16.25
CA PHE A 822 -10.22 20.42 15.33
C PHE A 822 -10.98 21.17 14.23
N THR A 823 -10.46 22.33 13.81
CA THR A 823 -10.94 23.06 12.64
C THR A 823 -9.76 23.67 11.89
N ALA A 824 -9.57 23.30 10.63
CA ALA A 824 -8.58 23.93 9.77
C ALA A 824 -9.17 25.21 9.20
N ALA A 825 -8.42 26.31 9.31
CA ALA A 825 -8.89 27.61 8.92
C ALA A 825 -7.97 28.25 7.87
N ALA A 826 -8.55 29.01 6.94
CA ALA A 826 -7.85 29.64 5.84
C ALA A 826 -8.35 31.08 5.63
N SER A 827 -7.46 32.01 5.35
CA SER A 827 -7.82 33.40 4.98
C SER A 827 -7.72 33.68 3.49
N THR A 828 -7.04 32.81 2.73
CA THR A 828 -6.83 32.98 1.29
C THR A 828 -7.49 31.84 0.50
N PRO A 829 -8.02 32.12 -0.71
CA PRO A 829 -8.56 31.07 -1.58
C PRO A 829 -7.54 29.96 -1.89
N GLN A 830 -6.25 30.30 -1.98
CA GLN A 830 -5.16 29.36 -2.26
C GLN A 830 -5.04 28.31 -1.16
N VAL A 831 -5.01 28.71 0.11
CA VAL A 831 -4.97 27.79 1.26
C VAL A 831 -6.29 27.02 1.39
N LEU A 832 -7.43 27.68 1.18
CA LEU A 832 -8.73 27.02 1.21
C LEU A 832 -8.83 25.90 0.15
N SER A 833 -8.27 26.13 -1.05
CA SER A 833 -8.27 25.16 -2.15
C SER A 833 -7.57 23.85 -1.80
N CYS A 834 -6.61 23.89 -0.86
CA CYS A 834 -5.96 22.70 -0.35
C CYS A 834 -6.96 21.74 0.29
N PHE A 835 -8.10 22.18 0.82
CA PHE A 835 -9.06 21.28 1.46
C PHE A 835 -10.19 20.81 0.55
N ALA A 836 -10.28 21.30 -0.70
CA ALA A 836 -11.42 21.07 -1.58
C ALA A 836 -11.60 19.62 -2.11
N ARG A 837 -10.53 18.81 -2.08
CA ARG A 837 -10.51 17.39 -2.52
C ARG A 837 -10.07 16.44 -1.40
N HIS A 838 -10.03 16.91 -0.15
CA HIS A 838 -9.55 16.11 0.97
C HIS A 838 -10.69 15.25 1.52
N GLU A 839 -10.45 13.95 1.71
CA GLU A 839 -11.50 12.98 2.09
C GLU A 839 -11.77 12.95 3.61
N ARG A 840 -10.92 13.58 4.42
CA ARG A 840 -10.98 13.53 5.88
C ARG A 840 -11.99 14.54 6.45
N GLN A 841 -12.87 14.08 7.34
CA GLN A 841 -13.93 14.92 7.90
C GLN A 841 -13.49 15.61 9.21
N TYR A 842 -13.07 16.87 9.13
CA TYR A 842 -12.95 17.81 10.26
C TYR A 842 -13.50 19.18 9.87
N GLY A 843 -13.70 20.07 10.85
CA GLY A 843 -14.24 21.40 10.56
C GLY A 843 -13.33 22.20 9.63
N LEU A 844 -13.90 22.94 8.68
CA LEU A 844 -13.19 23.92 7.87
C LEU A 844 -13.71 25.31 8.18
N ALA A 845 -12.85 26.33 8.21
CA ALA A 845 -13.24 27.72 8.39
C ALA A 845 -12.55 28.59 7.34
N TYR A 846 -13.28 29.57 6.79
CA TYR A 846 -12.74 30.50 5.81
C TYR A 846 -12.96 31.94 6.28
N PHE A 847 -11.88 32.71 6.32
CA PHE A 847 -11.82 34.10 6.78
C PHE A 847 -11.56 35.10 5.64
N GLY A 848 -11.74 34.68 4.38
CA GLY A 848 -11.53 35.57 3.24
C GLY A 848 -12.55 36.72 3.21
N PRO A 849 -12.28 37.79 2.44
CA PRO A 849 -13.05 39.03 2.47
C PRO A 849 -14.51 38.88 2.04
N GLU A 850 -14.90 37.73 1.48
CA GLU A 850 -16.30 37.34 1.25
C GLU A 850 -17.13 37.24 2.54
N TYR A 851 -16.48 37.15 3.72
CA TYR A 851 -17.12 37.01 5.04
C TYR A 851 -16.71 38.09 6.07
N GLY A 852 -15.94 39.12 5.66
CA GLY A 852 -15.53 40.26 6.51
C GLY A 852 -14.22 40.05 7.28
N GLU A 853 -13.58 41.15 7.71
CA GLU A 853 -12.32 41.12 8.46
C GLU A 853 -12.45 40.36 9.81
N PRO A 854 -11.41 39.64 10.26
CA PRO A 854 -11.43 38.86 11.49
C PRO A 854 -11.66 39.67 12.77
N GLN A 855 -11.57 41.01 12.71
CA GLN A 855 -11.65 41.92 13.85
C GLN A 855 -13.00 42.63 14.01
N ALA A 856 -14.00 42.34 13.18
CA ALA A 856 -15.32 42.96 13.32
C ALA A 856 -16.09 42.37 14.52
N GLU A 857 -15.94 43.00 15.69
CA GLU A 857 -16.86 42.86 16.81
C GLU A 857 -18.29 43.18 16.35
N GLY A 858 -19.12 42.14 16.31
CA GLY A 858 -20.55 42.25 16.02
C GLY A 858 -20.94 41.63 14.68
N ASP A 859 -21.52 40.42 14.75
CA ASP A 859 -22.27 39.73 13.69
C ASP A 859 -21.55 38.95 12.58
N SER A 860 -20.22 38.84 12.54
CA SER A 860 -19.57 37.80 11.72
C SER A 860 -19.63 36.44 12.43
N GLN A 861 -20.72 35.71 12.27
CA GLN A 861 -20.83 34.33 12.74
C GLN A 861 -19.82 33.44 11.99
N LEU A 862 -18.63 33.28 12.56
CA LEU A 862 -17.61 32.31 12.15
C LEU A 862 -18.24 30.91 12.14
N ARG A 863 -18.57 30.40 10.95
CA ARG A 863 -19.26 29.13 10.77
C ARG A 863 -18.30 28.06 10.27
N ARG A 864 -18.32 26.88 10.90
CA ARG A 864 -17.71 25.68 10.31
C ARG A 864 -18.39 25.42 8.96
N MET A 865 -17.57 25.32 7.92
CA MET A 865 -17.94 25.01 6.56
C MET A 865 -17.92 23.50 6.36
N SER A 866 -18.95 22.97 5.70
CA SER A 866 -18.90 21.60 5.18
C SER A 866 -18.01 21.53 3.94
N LEU A 867 -17.54 20.33 3.58
CA LEU A 867 -16.79 20.11 2.33
C LEU A 867 -17.57 20.61 1.09
N ALA A 868 -18.90 20.46 1.10
CA ALA A 868 -19.79 20.96 0.05
C ALA A 868 -19.84 22.51 0.01
N ASP A 869 -19.66 23.20 1.13
CA ASP A 869 -19.55 24.66 1.15
C ASP A 869 -18.22 25.13 0.57
N VAL A 870 -17.13 24.41 0.85
CA VAL A 870 -15.79 24.70 0.32
C VAL A 870 -15.71 24.48 -1.19
N GLN A 871 -16.33 23.41 -1.70
CA GLN A 871 -16.44 23.17 -3.14
C GLN A 871 -17.25 24.28 -3.83
N ARG A 872 -18.38 24.71 -3.24
CA ARG A 872 -19.18 25.83 -3.76
C ARG A 872 -18.46 27.18 -3.73
N LEU A 873 -17.68 27.46 -2.67
CA LEU A 873 -16.86 28.67 -2.60
C LEU A 873 -15.73 28.67 -3.64
N ARG A 874 -15.08 27.52 -3.86
CA ARG A 874 -14.08 27.37 -4.92
C ARG A 874 -14.65 27.65 -6.31
N GLU A 875 -15.88 27.23 -6.57
CA GLU A 875 -16.57 27.52 -7.83
C GLU A 875 -16.92 29.01 -7.97
N ARG A 876 -17.26 29.71 -6.87
CA ARG A 876 -17.47 31.17 -6.87
C ARG A 876 -16.19 31.98 -7.02
N ALA A 877 -15.10 31.58 -6.36
CA ALA A 877 -13.79 32.23 -6.46
C ALA A 877 -13.18 32.15 -7.87
N ARG A 878 -13.66 31.23 -8.72
CA ARG A 878 -13.33 31.14 -10.16
C ARG A 878 -14.13 32.09 -11.07
N GLY A 879 -15.18 32.74 -10.58
CA GLY A 879 -16.02 33.62 -11.39
C GLY A 879 -15.63 35.10 -11.25
N VAL A 880 -14.94 35.66 -12.24
CA VAL A 880 -14.79 37.08 -12.70
C VAL A 880 -14.83 38.24 -11.67
N GLY A 881 -14.77 38.00 -10.36
CA GLY A 881 -15.12 38.97 -9.33
C GLY A 881 -13.98 39.39 -8.41
N TYR A 882 -12.78 38.82 -8.54
CA TYR A 882 -11.70 39.08 -7.59
C TYR A 882 -10.53 39.83 -8.26
N ARG A 883 -10.61 41.17 -8.19
CA ARG A 883 -9.56 42.11 -8.62
C ARG A 883 -8.65 42.50 -7.44
N PRO A 884 -7.44 43.06 -7.70
CA PRO A 884 -6.24 42.99 -6.85
C PRO A 884 -6.23 43.98 -5.67
N GLN A 885 -7.18 43.88 -4.75
CA GLN A 885 -7.22 44.73 -3.55
C GLN A 885 -6.54 44.10 -2.33
N ALA A 886 -6.10 42.83 -2.42
CA ALA A 886 -5.53 42.10 -1.29
C ALA A 886 -4.00 42.24 -1.13
N LEU A 887 -3.34 43.04 -1.98
CA LEU A 887 -1.86 43.20 -1.99
C LEU A 887 -1.41 44.67 -1.99
N THR A 888 -2.23 45.60 -1.51
CA THR A 888 -1.85 47.03 -1.41
C THR A 888 -1.52 47.42 0.03
N LEU A 889 -0.35 48.03 0.28
CA LEU A 889 0.05 48.59 1.59
C LEU A 889 -1.02 49.53 2.16
N SER A 890 -1.65 49.16 3.28
CA SER A 890 -2.63 50.00 3.97
C SER A 890 -1.94 51.08 4.82
N GLU A 891 -2.66 52.16 5.15
CA GLU A 891 -2.16 53.20 6.05
C GLU A 891 -1.78 52.63 7.43
N ALA A 892 -2.56 51.67 7.95
CA ALA A 892 -2.28 50.96 9.19
C ALA A 892 -0.99 50.12 9.15
N ALA A 893 -0.63 49.56 7.99
CA ALA A 893 0.62 48.82 7.83
C ALA A 893 1.86 49.75 7.92
N LEU A 894 1.69 51.04 7.60
CA LEU A 894 2.75 52.05 7.66
C LEU A 894 2.87 52.73 9.04
N GLU A 895 1.87 52.60 9.90
CA GLU A 895 1.94 53.12 11.28
C GLU A 895 3.06 52.44 12.09
N GLY A 896 3.39 51.18 11.80
CA GLY A 896 4.47 50.43 12.47
C GLY A 896 5.89 50.97 12.23
N ILE A 897 6.11 51.75 11.15
CA ILE A 897 7.42 52.34 10.82
C ILE A 897 7.52 53.83 11.18
N GLN A 898 6.45 54.41 11.77
CA GLN A 898 6.37 55.82 12.13
C GLN A 898 7.47 56.25 13.13
N GLY A 899 7.92 55.34 14.00
CA GLY A 899 8.99 55.59 14.97
C GLY A 899 10.39 55.75 14.36
N VAL A 900 10.57 55.42 13.07
CA VAL A 900 11.86 55.44 12.35
C VAL A 900 11.99 56.67 11.44
N LEU A 901 10.85 57.26 11.06
CA LEU A 901 10.71 58.33 10.07
C LEU A 901 10.82 59.74 10.70
N THR A 902 11.56 60.64 10.06
CA THR A 902 11.65 62.06 10.44
C THR A 902 11.15 62.97 9.33
N LYS A 903 10.67 64.17 9.70
CA LYS A 903 10.14 65.16 8.75
C LYS A 903 11.17 65.49 7.66
N GLY A 904 10.77 65.30 6.39
CA GLY A 904 11.60 65.50 5.21
C GLY A 904 12.31 64.25 4.65
N ASP A 905 12.19 63.10 5.31
CA ASP A 905 12.72 61.81 4.84
C ASP A 905 11.96 61.31 3.60
N TRP A 906 12.61 60.48 2.79
CA TRP A 906 12.00 59.87 1.60
C TRP A 906 11.33 58.53 1.94
N LEU A 907 10.04 58.43 1.64
CA LEU A 907 9.26 57.20 1.60
C LEU A 907 9.16 56.77 0.13
N VAL A 908 9.94 55.76 -0.26
CA VAL A 908 9.96 55.24 -1.63
C VAL A 908 9.29 53.85 -1.64
N VAL A 909 8.17 53.72 -2.33
CA VAL A 909 7.36 52.49 -2.34
C VAL A 909 7.40 51.77 -3.68
N HIS A 910 7.33 50.45 -3.67
CA HIS A 910 7.27 49.70 -4.91
C HIS A 910 5.98 50.03 -5.67
N GLN A 911 6.05 50.08 -7.00
CA GLN A 911 4.94 50.54 -7.86
C GLN A 911 3.61 49.79 -7.62
N SER A 912 3.67 48.51 -7.22
CA SER A 912 2.49 47.68 -6.89
C SER A 912 1.73 48.15 -5.64
N HIS A 913 2.33 49.03 -4.83
CA HIS A 913 1.80 49.50 -3.55
C HIS A 913 1.40 50.98 -3.57
N THR A 914 1.34 51.59 -4.75
CA THR A 914 0.96 52.99 -4.92
C THR A 914 -0.54 53.15 -4.73
N ASN A 915 -0.95 53.67 -3.57
CA ASN A 915 -2.36 53.96 -3.29
C ASN A 915 -2.53 55.26 -2.49
N THR A 916 -3.77 55.73 -2.44
CA THR A 916 -4.14 57.00 -1.80
C THR A 916 -3.83 57.03 -0.30
N GLY A 917 -3.87 55.88 0.39
CA GLY A 917 -3.52 55.77 1.82
C GLY A 917 -2.02 56.02 2.06
N VAL A 918 -1.14 55.41 1.26
CA VAL A 918 0.32 55.64 1.35
C VAL A 918 0.67 57.09 1.02
N PHE A 919 0.04 57.65 -0.02
CA PHE A 919 0.23 59.05 -0.38
C PHE A 919 -0.25 59.99 0.74
N THR A 920 -1.42 59.73 1.32
CA THR A 920 -1.96 60.51 2.44
C THR A 920 -1.05 60.42 3.65
N PHE A 921 -0.59 59.23 4.04
CA PHE A 921 0.38 59.03 5.11
C PHE A 921 1.66 59.86 4.92
N SER A 922 2.20 59.91 3.70
CA SER A 922 3.38 60.72 3.38
C SER A 922 3.16 62.23 3.56
N GLN A 923 1.98 62.72 3.20
CA GLN A 923 1.60 64.14 3.36
C GLN A 923 1.35 64.48 4.83
N THR A 924 0.66 63.61 5.57
CA THR A 924 0.35 63.83 6.99
C THR A 924 1.61 63.87 7.87
N HIS A 925 2.66 63.13 7.48
CA HIS A 925 3.94 63.06 8.20
C HIS A 925 5.05 63.94 7.59
N ASP A 926 4.72 64.76 6.58
CA ASP A 926 5.63 65.71 5.93
C ASP A 926 6.89 65.04 5.36
N LEU A 927 6.67 63.90 4.69
CA LEU A 927 7.67 63.06 4.04
C LEU A 927 7.72 63.34 2.54
N ARG A 928 8.89 63.12 1.91
CA ARG A 928 9.02 63.13 0.46
C ARG A 928 8.62 61.77 -0.09
N TYR A 929 7.84 61.74 -1.16
CA TYR A 929 7.27 60.51 -1.70
C TYR A 929 7.94 60.11 -3.02
N GLY A 930 8.38 58.86 -3.13
CA GLY A 930 8.99 58.29 -4.33
C GLY A 930 8.40 56.92 -4.68
N VAL A 931 8.62 56.48 -5.92
CA VAL A 931 8.17 55.16 -6.40
C VAL A 931 9.33 54.47 -7.10
N PHE A 932 9.53 53.17 -6.87
CA PHE A 932 10.55 52.37 -7.55
C PHE A 932 9.96 51.12 -8.20
N GLY A 933 10.62 50.65 -9.25
CA GLY A 933 10.33 49.41 -9.97
C GLY A 933 11.58 48.54 -10.12
N ALA A 934 11.41 47.29 -10.54
CA ALA A 934 12.42 46.23 -10.51
C ALA A 934 13.81 46.57 -11.12
N ARG A 935 13.91 47.55 -12.03
CA ARG A 935 15.17 47.97 -12.69
C ARG A 935 16.00 49.03 -11.93
N GLN A 936 15.56 49.53 -10.76
CA GLN A 936 16.26 50.63 -10.05
C GLN A 936 17.14 50.19 -8.87
N LEU A 937 17.27 48.88 -8.58
CA LEU A 937 18.02 48.40 -7.41
C LEU A 937 19.50 48.07 -7.74
N PRO A 938 20.47 48.39 -6.85
CA PRO A 938 21.84 47.93 -6.99
C PRO A 938 21.94 46.41 -6.91
N ALA A 939 22.81 45.80 -7.73
CA ALA A 939 23.00 44.35 -7.85
C ALA A 939 23.33 43.60 -6.54
N SER A 940 23.59 44.29 -5.43
CA SER A 940 23.85 43.69 -4.11
C SER A 940 22.59 43.27 -3.35
N THR A 941 21.39 43.37 -3.93
CA THR A 941 20.10 43.06 -3.27
C THR A 941 19.32 41.91 -3.92
N ALA A 942 19.96 41.09 -4.75
CA ALA A 942 19.33 39.92 -5.35
C ALA A 942 18.83 38.94 -4.26
N GLY A 943 17.51 38.77 -4.16
CA GLY A 943 16.85 37.82 -3.27
C GLY A 943 16.04 38.40 -2.09
N GLN A 944 15.78 39.72 -2.07
CA GLN A 944 14.81 40.35 -1.16
C GLN A 944 13.74 41.10 -1.96
N THR A 945 12.45 40.80 -1.72
CA THR A 945 11.34 41.68 -2.12
C THR A 945 11.28 42.84 -1.14
N LEU A 946 11.68 44.04 -1.58
CA LEU A 946 11.52 45.28 -0.82
C LEU A 946 10.19 45.91 -1.23
N ASP A 947 9.25 46.03 -0.29
CA ASP A 947 7.96 46.71 -0.53
C ASP A 947 8.05 48.23 -0.26
N VAL A 948 8.92 48.63 0.66
CA VAL A 948 9.13 50.02 1.11
C VAL A 948 10.61 50.28 1.37
N ILE A 949 11.13 51.41 0.89
CA ILE A 949 12.47 51.93 1.17
C ILE A 949 12.31 53.27 1.89
N VAL A 950 12.98 53.42 3.03
CA VAL A 950 13.02 54.66 3.80
C VAL A 950 14.44 55.21 3.79
N THR A 951 14.63 56.42 3.25
CA THR A 951 15.96 57.04 3.16
C THR A 951 16.02 58.41 3.82
N ARG A 952 17.14 58.70 4.49
CA ARG A 952 17.42 60.03 5.05
C ARG A 952 18.35 60.76 4.10
N ASN A 953 17.97 61.95 3.65
CA ASN A 953 18.80 62.81 2.79
C ASN A 953 19.22 62.20 1.44
N HIS A 954 18.32 61.48 0.77
CA HIS A 954 18.46 61.10 -0.65
C HIS A 954 19.56 60.08 -0.99
N GLU A 955 20.26 59.50 0.00
CA GLU A 955 21.19 58.37 -0.15
C GLU A 955 20.55 57.03 0.15
#